data_AF-T0LSR8-F1
#
_entry.id   AF-T0LSR8-F1
#
_cell.length_a   1.000
_cell.length_b   1.000
_cell.length_c   1.000
_cell.angle_alpha   90.00
_cell.angle_beta   90.00
_cell.angle_gamma   90.00
#
_symmetry.space_group_name_H-M   'P 1'
#
loop_
_entity.id
_entity.type
_entity.pdbx_description
1 polymer ?
#
loop_
_entity_poly.entity_id
_entity_poly.type
_entity_poly.pdbx_seq_one_letter_code
_entity_poly.pdbx_strand_id
1 'polypeptide(L)'
;MSQSLPKTTKQWNVVDEGGLASLRLSEQPVPDLGDNEVLVKLHGAAVNFRDLVIHQGKYPWHVKPNVIPGSDGAGVVLAVGKHVIRFQPGDKVITVLNQTHAAGSPDILTSKFGLGAGVDGTFRTVGVFNEQGLVTMPEGINFIEAASLSCAGVTAWNALFGLEGKKTSAGQWILTQGTGGVSLFAVQFAKAVGARVIATTSSDEKAEILKRLGADHIINYRKTTDWGVAAKRLTGGGGVDLVVEIAGNSTLKQSVASVKLDGTVVTAGFAGGDGQDQGLPTLLDTWLSLFTARGVWTGCTVTKFEDIATAVSSCTDITLSNIAAPAASPIDLQKLKKGTKVTFDGTTTFATTVDSSFDPIIISGTDITITGAPGHVIEGNGAAYWDGLGSNGGGDKPNHFVVVKKTSNAKITGLNIKNWPVHCFSMTGNQNLVVSDLILDNSAGDVPNNKSGTKAAAHNSDGFDISSSDYVTLDNIKVHNQDDCVAVTSGTHVTVNNMYCYGGHGLSIGSIGGKSNNTVDNVVFSNSQIIKSSNGCRIKSNSGTTGSVTNVTYKNITLTDIDTYGIDVQQDYLNGGPTGSPTNGVNISSIHFVDVQGTATGSDAYNYYILCGDGSCSDITFENTKITGGGKGGSCNFPASGCPA
;
A
#
# COMPACT_ATOMS: atom_id res chain seq x y z
N MET A 1 -12.88 38.00 2.09
CA MET A 1 -12.38 39.01 1.12
C MET A 1 -11.49 38.28 0.14
N SER A 2 -11.83 38.24 -1.15
CA SER A 2 -10.94 37.63 -2.15
C SER A 2 -9.69 38.49 -2.26
N GLN A 3 -8.52 37.90 -1.98
CA GLN A 3 -7.25 38.59 -2.18
C GLN A 3 -7.09 38.83 -3.69
N SER A 4 -6.83 40.08 -4.10
CA SER A 4 -6.57 40.37 -5.51
C SER A 4 -5.30 39.65 -5.96
N LEU A 5 -5.39 38.88 -7.04
CA LEU A 5 -4.23 38.15 -7.57
C LEU A 5 -3.13 39.12 -8.05
N PRO A 6 -1.85 38.81 -7.82
CA PRO A 6 -0.73 39.60 -8.34
C PRO A 6 -0.78 39.68 -9.86
N LYS A 7 -0.51 40.88 -10.42
CA LYS A 7 -0.43 41.08 -11.87
C LYS A 7 0.96 40.81 -12.45
N THR A 8 1.99 40.94 -11.62
CA THR A 8 3.39 40.75 -11.99
C THR A 8 4.09 39.80 -11.03
N THR A 9 5.18 39.19 -11.48
CA THR A 9 6.08 38.34 -10.70
C THR A 9 7.52 38.79 -10.95
N LYS A 10 8.31 38.88 -9.86
CA LYS A 10 9.76 39.07 -9.96
C LYS A 10 10.39 37.70 -10.15
N GLN A 11 11.26 37.57 -11.14
CA GLN A 11 11.89 36.30 -11.50
C GLN A 11 13.33 36.48 -11.96
N TRP A 12 14.14 35.47 -11.71
CA TRP A 12 15.46 35.33 -12.31
C TRP A 12 15.36 34.47 -13.56
N ASN A 13 16.08 34.84 -14.61
CA ASN A 13 16.23 34.02 -15.82
C ASN A 13 17.71 33.75 -16.09
N VAL A 14 18.03 32.55 -16.59
CA VAL A 14 19.34 32.18 -17.14
C VAL A 14 19.33 32.58 -18.63
N VAL A 15 19.97 33.70 -18.97
CA VAL A 15 19.93 34.23 -20.35
C VAL A 15 21.05 33.71 -21.25
N ASP A 16 22.12 33.16 -20.66
CA ASP A 16 23.27 32.54 -21.35
C ASP A 16 24.03 31.57 -20.41
N GLU A 17 25.14 31.00 -20.86
CA GLU A 17 25.97 30.01 -20.11
C GLU A 17 27.17 30.65 -19.38
N GLY A 18 27.14 31.97 -19.12
CA GLY A 18 28.21 32.74 -18.50
C GLY A 18 28.40 32.55 -16.98
N GLY A 19 27.87 31.48 -16.38
CA GLY A 19 27.91 31.26 -14.94
C GLY A 19 26.88 32.13 -14.19
N LEU A 20 27.15 32.50 -12.94
CA LEU A 20 26.23 33.36 -12.16
C LEU A 20 25.97 34.72 -12.82
N ALA A 21 26.92 35.20 -13.64
CA ALA A 21 26.76 36.43 -14.42
C ALA A 21 25.72 36.31 -15.53
N SER A 22 25.15 35.13 -15.81
CA SER A 22 24.05 34.93 -16.74
C SER A 22 22.67 35.14 -16.13
N LEU A 23 22.58 35.31 -14.80
CA LEU A 23 21.31 35.56 -14.13
C LEU A 23 20.86 37.01 -14.36
N ARG A 24 19.62 37.18 -14.84
CA ARG A 24 18.98 38.50 -14.99
C ARG A 24 17.70 38.52 -14.18
N LEU A 25 17.60 39.46 -13.25
CA LEU A 25 16.37 39.73 -12.52
C LEU A 25 15.47 40.59 -13.42
N SER A 26 14.22 40.18 -13.55
CA SER A 26 13.20 40.97 -14.22
C SER A 26 11.87 40.89 -13.48
N GLU A 27 10.99 41.85 -13.77
CA GLU A 27 9.59 41.80 -13.36
C GLU A 27 8.75 41.58 -14.61
N GLN A 28 7.96 40.50 -14.61
CA GLN A 28 7.18 40.05 -15.76
C GLN A 28 5.71 39.92 -15.39
N PRO A 29 4.78 39.95 -16.34
CA PRO A 29 3.39 39.56 -16.08
C PRO A 29 3.31 38.16 -15.46
N VAL A 30 2.37 37.94 -14.53
CA VAL A 30 2.07 36.59 -14.05
C VAL A 30 1.52 35.78 -15.24
N PRO A 31 1.99 34.53 -15.47
CA PRO A 31 1.47 33.69 -16.54
C PRO A 31 -0.03 33.43 -16.39
N ASP A 32 -0.72 33.26 -17.51
CA ASP A 32 -2.12 32.86 -17.52
C ASP A 32 -2.29 31.50 -16.81
N LEU A 33 -3.35 31.38 -16.01
CA LEU A 33 -3.65 30.17 -15.26
C LEU A 33 -4.45 29.19 -16.12
N GLY A 34 -3.82 28.09 -16.53
CA GLY A 34 -4.46 27.01 -17.27
C GLY A 34 -5.44 26.20 -16.42
N ASP A 35 -6.25 25.38 -17.09
CA ASP A 35 -7.35 24.63 -16.46
C ASP A 35 -6.90 23.64 -15.37
N ASN A 36 -5.70 23.05 -15.52
CA ASN A 36 -5.13 22.05 -14.60
C ASN A 36 -3.97 22.62 -13.77
N GLU A 37 -3.89 23.95 -13.66
CA GLU A 37 -2.74 24.61 -13.07
C GLU A 37 -3.10 25.34 -11.78
N VAL A 38 -2.08 25.50 -10.94
CA VAL A 38 -2.16 26.09 -9.62
C VAL A 38 -1.23 27.29 -9.59
N LEU A 39 -1.78 28.45 -9.24
CA LEU A 39 -1.02 29.67 -9.03
C LEU A 39 -0.50 29.69 -7.59
N VAL A 40 0.81 29.66 -7.41
CA VAL A 40 1.45 29.57 -6.09
C VAL A 40 2.29 30.80 -5.83
N LYS A 41 2.10 31.41 -4.65
CA LYS A 41 3.01 32.40 -4.08
C LYS A 41 4.12 31.68 -3.33
N LEU A 42 5.35 31.79 -3.80
CA LEU A 42 6.49 31.12 -3.18
C LEU A 42 6.97 31.91 -1.96
N HIS A 43 7.18 31.21 -0.85
CA HIS A 43 7.67 31.71 0.43
C HIS A 43 9.06 31.19 0.77
N GLY A 44 9.46 30.06 0.18
CA GLY A 44 10.81 29.50 0.29
C GLY A 44 11.23 28.85 -1.02
N ALA A 45 12.53 28.88 -1.28
CA ALA A 45 13.18 28.13 -2.36
C ALA A 45 14.55 27.65 -1.87
N ALA A 46 14.99 26.48 -2.32
CA ALA A 46 16.30 25.93 -2.00
C ALA A 46 17.20 25.89 -3.25
N VAL A 47 18.51 26.02 -3.03
CA VAL A 47 19.52 25.96 -4.09
C VAL A 47 20.18 24.58 -4.06
N ASN A 48 20.14 23.88 -5.19
CA ASN A 48 20.76 22.58 -5.37
C ASN A 48 21.98 22.68 -6.31
N PHE A 49 22.86 21.68 -6.28
CA PHE A 49 24.02 21.63 -7.18
C PHE A 49 23.62 21.70 -8.66
N ARG A 50 22.46 21.13 -9.02
CA ARG A 50 21.91 21.24 -10.38
C ARG A 50 21.73 22.68 -10.84
N ASP A 51 21.27 23.56 -9.96
CA ASP A 51 21.02 24.96 -10.30
C ASP A 51 22.35 25.68 -10.61
N LEU A 52 23.45 25.22 -10.01
CA LEU A 52 24.79 25.71 -10.29
C LEU A 52 25.36 25.25 -11.64
N VAL A 53 25.07 24.02 -12.08
CA VAL A 53 25.59 23.50 -13.36
C VAL A 53 24.73 23.92 -14.56
N ILE A 54 23.45 24.23 -14.34
CA ILE A 54 22.55 24.76 -15.37
C ILE A 54 23.07 26.07 -15.93
N HIS A 55 23.44 27.02 -15.07
CA HIS A 55 23.97 28.32 -15.53
C HIS A 55 25.39 28.24 -16.12
N GLN A 56 26.06 27.07 -16.02
CA GLN A 56 27.38 26.82 -16.61
C GLN A 56 27.32 26.09 -17.96
N GLY A 57 26.12 25.74 -18.45
CA GLY A 57 25.97 24.91 -19.65
C GLY A 57 26.41 23.44 -19.45
N LYS A 58 26.54 22.98 -18.20
CA LYS A 58 27.08 21.65 -17.84
C LYS A 58 26.01 20.66 -17.37
N TYR A 59 24.74 21.04 -17.38
CA TYR A 59 23.67 20.15 -16.98
C TYR A 59 23.46 19.07 -18.05
N PRO A 60 23.44 17.77 -17.69
CA PRO A 60 23.46 16.68 -18.66
C PRO A 60 22.11 16.45 -19.36
N TRP A 61 21.05 17.12 -18.92
CA TRP A 61 19.71 17.01 -19.49
C TRP A 61 19.28 18.32 -20.15
N HIS A 62 18.17 18.27 -20.88
CA HIS A 62 17.65 19.41 -21.61
C HIS A 62 17.38 20.62 -20.69
N VAL A 63 17.88 21.78 -21.10
CA VAL A 63 17.59 23.09 -20.52
C VAL A 63 16.95 23.94 -21.60
N LYS A 64 15.78 24.53 -21.31
CA LYS A 64 15.15 25.44 -22.27
C LYS A 64 15.86 26.81 -22.27
N PRO A 65 15.87 27.55 -23.39
CA PRO A 65 16.40 28.91 -23.40
C PRO A 65 15.65 29.83 -22.43
N ASN A 66 16.37 30.77 -21.81
CA ASN A 66 15.81 31.79 -20.92
C ASN A 66 15.01 31.21 -19.73
N VAL A 67 15.38 30.02 -19.25
CA VAL A 67 14.67 29.33 -18.17
C VAL A 67 14.73 30.12 -16.86
N ILE A 68 13.64 30.11 -16.10
CA ILE A 68 13.65 30.50 -14.68
C ILE A 68 14.27 29.32 -13.89
N PRO A 69 15.45 29.46 -13.25
CA PRO A 69 16.07 28.34 -12.55
C PRO A 69 15.40 28.02 -11.21
N GLY A 70 15.85 26.95 -10.54
CA GLY A 70 15.36 26.47 -9.24
C GLY A 70 14.29 25.38 -9.35
N SER A 71 14.52 24.21 -8.75
CA SER A 71 13.52 23.13 -8.68
C SER A 71 12.70 23.14 -7.38
N ASP A 72 13.25 23.73 -6.33
CA ASP A 72 12.81 23.53 -4.97
C ASP A 72 12.08 24.78 -4.49
N GLY A 73 10.83 24.61 -4.05
CA GLY A 73 9.96 25.72 -3.68
C GLY A 73 8.85 25.29 -2.73
N ALA A 74 8.50 26.16 -1.80
CA ALA A 74 7.36 26.01 -0.92
C ALA A 74 6.56 27.30 -0.88
N GLY A 75 5.22 27.20 -0.87
CA GLY A 75 4.37 28.36 -1.03
C GLY A 75 2.92 28.13 -0.67
N VAL A 76 2.12 29.16 -0.91
CA VAL A 76 0.67 29.18 -0.68
C VAL A 76 -0.06 29.28 -2.01
N VAL A 77 -1.08 28.47 -2.20
CA VAL A 77 -1.96 28.52 -3.36
C VAL A 77 -2.78 29.81 -3.33
N LEU A 78 -2.69 30.60 -4.39
CA LEU A 78 -3.46 31.84 -4.58
C LEU A 78 -4.74 31.60 -5.38
N ALA A 79 -4.66 30.76 -6.41
CA ALA A 79 -5.75 30.44 -7.33
C ALA A 79 -5.53 29.07 -7.97
N VAL A 80 -6.61 28.47 -8.46
CA VAL A 80 -6.58 27.17 -9.14
C VAL A 80 -7.40 27.23 -10.43
N GLY A 81 -6.96 26.48 -11.44
CA GLY A 81 -7.68 26.28 -12.69
C GLY A 81 -8.98 25.49 -12.48
N LYS A 82 -9.89 25.56 -13.45
CA LYS A 82 -11.24 25.01 -13.35
C LYS A 82 -11.32 23.47 -13.20
N HIS A 83 -10.25 22.76 -13.55
CA HIS A 83 -10.17 21.28 -13.45
C HIS A 83 -9.21 20.83 -12.34
N VAL A 84 -8.64 21.75 -11.56
CA VAL A 84 -7.84 21.39 -10.39
C VAL A 84 -8.75 20.84 -9.32
N ILE A 85 -8.39 19.66 -8.80
CA ILE A 85 -9.14 18.98 -7.73
C ILE A 85 -8.31 18.77 -6.46
N ARG A 86 -6.97 18.84 -6.57
CA ARG A 86 -6.05 18.52 -5.46
C ARG A 86 -5.84 19.65 -4.48
N PHE A 87 -6.09 20.90 -4.89
CA PHE A 87 -5.75 22.08 -4.12
C PHE A 87 -6.82 23.16 -4.25
N GLN A 88 -6.86 24.04 -3.25
CA GLN A 88 -7.68 25.24 -3.22
C GLN A 88 -6.87 26.45 -2.69
N PRO A 89 -7.33 27.69 -2.94
CA PRO A 89 -6.68 28.88 -2.39
C PRO A 89 -6.49 28.79 -0.86
N GLY A 90 -5.28 29.08 -0.41
CA GLY A 90 -4.87 29.00 1.00
C GLY A 90 -4.06 27.74 1.35
N ASP A 91 -4.09 26.71 0.52
CA ASP A 91 -3.31 25.48 0.74
C ASP A 91 -1.81 25.76 0.70
N LYS A 92 -1.05 25.07 1.55
CA LYS A 92 0.41 25.14 1.59
C LYS A 92 0.98 23.97 0.79
N VAL A 93 1.85 24.27 -0.15
CA VAL A 93 2.38 23.29 -1.11
C VAL A 93 3.89 23.37 -1.23
N ILE A 94 4.50 22.25 -1.64
CA ILE A 94 5.90 22.17 -2.08
C ILE A 94 5.96 21.67 -3.53
N THR A 95 6.97 22.10 -4.27
CA THR A 95 7.17 21.67 -5.67
C THR A 95 7.75 20.26 -5.76
N VAL A 96 7.55 19.61 -6.90
CA VAL A 96 8.20 18.34 -7.25
C VAL A 96 9.21 18.60 -8.37
N LEU A 97 10.41 18.02 -8.30
CA LEU A 97 11.45 18.28 -9.30
C LEU A 97 10.99 17.93 -10.72
N ASN A 98 10.33 16.79 -10.90
CA ASN A 98 9.84 16.38 -12.21
C ASN A 98 8.33 16.61 -12.32
N GLN A 99 7.94 17.61 -13.10
CA GLN A 99 6.56 18.10 -13.13
C GLN A 99 5.60 17.15 -13.87
N THR A 100 6.11 16.19 -14.63
CA THR A 100 5.31 15.27 -15.44
C THR A 100 5.58 13.80 -15.13
N HIS A 101 6.28 13.50 -14.03
CA HIS A 101 6.65 12.14 -13.68
C HIS A 101 6.21 11.80 -12.27
N ALA A 102 4.98 11.30 -12.19
CA ALA A 102 4.39 10.80 -10.96
C ALA A 102 4.98 9.43 -10.56
N ALA A 103 5.29 8.56 -11.54
CA ALA A 103 5.80 7.22 -11.28
C ALA A 103 6.52 6.58 -12.49
N GLY A 104 7.22 5.47 -12.24
CA GLY A 104 7.84 4.61 -13.25
C GLY A 104 9.33 4.78 -13.42
N SER A 105 9.93 4.02 -14.34
CA SER A 105 11.30 4.30 -14.78
C SER A 105 11.32 5.62 -15.54
N PRO A 106 12.29 6.51 -15.29
CA PRO A 106 12.42 7.72 -16.09
C PRO A 106 12.70 7.34 -17.55
N ASP A 107 12.01 7.99 -18.48
CA ASP A 107 12.24 7.89 -19.92
C ASP A 107 12.80 9.21 -20.50
N ILE A 108 13.08 9.21 -21.81
CA ILE A 108 13.64 10.39 -22.48
C ILE A 108 12.68 11.58 -22.39
N LEU A 109 11.36 11.36 -22.41
CA LEU A 109 10.37 12.43 -22.30
C LEU A 109 10.42 13.06 -20.90
N THR A 110 10.44 12.22 -19.87
CA THR A 110 10.56 12.58 -18.47
C THR A 110 11.80 13.45 -18.21
N SER A 111 12.92 13.18 -18.88
CA SER A 111 14.16 13.98 -18.78
C SER A 111 14.00 15.45 -19.20
N LYS A 112 12.96 15.79 -19.97
CA LYS A 112 12.72 17.13 -20.53
C LYS A 112 11.85 18.03 -19.65
N PHE A 113 11.26 17.53 -18.56
CA PHE A 113 10.31 18.29 -17.73
C PHE A 113 10.82 18.55 -16.30
N GLY A 114 12.13 18.53 -16.11
CA GLY A 114 12.76 18.94 -14.85
C GLY A 114 12.51 20.42 -14.57
N LEU A 115 11.92 20.72 -13.41
CA LEU A 115 11.62 22.06 -12.93
C LEU A 115 12.90 22.91 -12.79
N GLY A 116 12.87 24.11 -13.33
CA GLY A 116 14.03 24.99 -13.41
C GLY A 116 15.09 24.58 -14.44
N ALA A 117 14.75 23.65 -15.35
CA ALA A 117 15.59 23.28 -16.50
C ALA A 117 14.78 23.21 -17.80
N GLY A 118 14.01 22.14 -17.99
CA GLY A 118 13.16 21.99 -19.17
C GLY A 118 11.86 22.79 -19.09
N VAL A 119 11.45 23.15 -17.88
CA VAL A 119 10.32 24.05 -17.59
C VAL A 119 10.72 25.09 -16.53
N ASP A 120 9.98 26.20 -16.45
CA ASP A 120 10.31 27.31 -15.55
C ASP A 120 10.15 26.97 -14.07
N GLY A 121 11.18 27.32 -13.31
CA GLY A 121 11.40 26.94 -11.93
C GLY A 121 10.87 27.88 -10.86
N THR A 122 11.50 27.81 -9.68
CA THR A 122 11.03 28.41 -8.43
C THR A 122 11.71 29.72 -8.07
N PHE A 123 12.72 30.18 -8.82
CA PHE A 123 13.38 31.47 -8.54
C PHE A 123 12.54 32.65 -9.07
N ARG A 124 11.28 32.70 -8.60
CA ARG A 124 10.26 33.70 -8.87
C ARG A 124 9.36 33.89 -7.65
N THR A 125 8.73 35.06 -7.51
CA THR A 125 7.84 35.34 -6.36
C THR A 125 6.49 34.63 -6.45
N VAL A 126 5.99 34.46 -7.68
CA VAL A 126 4.72 33.81 -8.00
C VAL A 126 4.93 32.97 -9.24
N GLY A 127 4.40 31.74 -9.23
CA GLY A 127 4.55 30.78 -10.30
C GLY A 127 3.30 29.97 -10.55
N VAL A 128 3.10 29.60 -11.82
CA VAL A 128 2.09 28.63 -12.23
C VAL A 128 2.76 27.26 -12.34
N PHE A 129 2.12 26.25 -11.76
CA PHE A 129 2.56 24.86 -11.76
C PHE A 129 1.39 23.95 -12.11
N ASN A 130 1.65 22.82 -12.75
CA ASN A 130 0.63 21.79 -12.87
C ASN A 130 0.26 21.29 -11.46
N GLU A 131 -1.02 21.00 -11.19
CA GLU A 131 -1.40 20.42 -9.88
C GLU A 131 -0.65 19.11 -9.57
N GLN A 132 -0.18 18.36 -10.58
CA GLN A 132 0.64 17.16 -10.38
C GLN A 132 2.10 17.45 -10.04
N GLY A 133 2.58 18.65 -10.33
CA GLY A 133 3.91 19.13 -9.98
C GLY A 133 4.03 19.66 -8.55
N LEU A 134 3.00 19.47 -7.73
CA LEU A 134 2.89 19.94 -6.35
C LEU A 134 2.47 18.82 -5.42
N VAL A 135 2.92 18.89 -4.16
CA VAL A 135 2.41 18.09 -3.05
C VAL A 135 2.15 18.98 -1.84
N THR A 136 1.27 18.53 -0.94
CA THR A 136 0.96 19.27 0.29
C THR A 136 2.21 19.44 1.15
N MET A 137 2.42 20.64 1.67
CA MET A 137 3.52 20.93 2.59
C MET A 137 3.29 20.20 3.93
N PRO A 138 4.28 19.46 4.46
CA PRO A 138 4.17 18.82 5.76
C PRO A 138 3.89 19.82 6.90
N GLU A 139 3.09 19.40 7.87
CA GLU A 139 2.86 20.19 9.10
C GLU A 139 4.11 20.19 9.99
N GLY A 140 4.24 21.22 10.84
CA GLY A 140 5.32 21.31 11.83
C GLY A 140 6.65 21.87 11.33
N ILE A 141 6.78 22.18 10.04
CA ILE A 141 7.95 22.84 9.44
C ILE A 141 7.58 24.17 8.79
N ASN A 142 8.55 25.07 8.66
CA ASN A 142 8.37 26.34 7.98
C ASN A 142 8.62 26.21 6.45
N PHE A 143 8.24 27.24 5.67
CA PHE A 143 8.39 27.20 4.20
C PHE A 143 9.85 27.05 3.72
N ILE A 144 10.83 27.56 4.48
CA ILE A 144 12.24 27.43 4.11
C ILE A 144 12.71 25.99 4.29
N GLU A 145 12.33 25.36 5.40
CA GLU A 145 12.60 23.94 5.66
C GLU A 145 11.90 23.06 4.63
N ALA A 146 10.62 23.30 4.37
CA ALA A 146 9.82 22.54 3.42
C ALA A 146 10.35 22.63 1.98
N ALA A 147 10.83 23.80 1.56
CA ALA A 147 11.39 23.97 0.22
C ALA A 147 12.60 23.06 -0.03
N SER A 148 13.36 22.67 1.02
CA SER A 148 14.55 21.84 0.87
C SER A 148 14.29 20.34 0.63
N LEU A 149 13.03 19.89 0.73
CA LEU A 149 12.67 18.47 0.65
C LEU A 149 12.69 17.92 -0.78
N SER A 150 12.28 18.72 -1.76
CA SER A 150 11.83 18.29 -3.09
C SER A 150 12.91 17.62 -3.94
N CYS A 151 14.12 18.19 -3.99
CA CYS A 151 15.25 17.57 -4.68
C CYS A 151 16.09 16.78 -3.69
N ALA A 152 16.73 17.47 -2.76
CA ALA A 152 17.75 16.87 -1.90
C ALA A 152 17.21 15.77 -0.98
N GLY A 153 16.05 16.01 -0.35
CA GLY A 153 15.40 15.04 0.54
C GLY A 153 14.95 13.78 -0.21
N VAL A 154 14.19 13.93 -1.29
CA VAL A 154 13.69 12.79 -2.08
C VAL A 154 14.82 11.98 -2.70
N THR A 155 15.89 12.61 -3.18
CA THR A 155 17.08 11.91 -3.70
C THR A 155 17.78 11.10 -2.60
N ALA A 156 17.98 11.67 -1.41
CA ALA A 156 18.56 10.96 -0.28
C ALA A 156 17.69 9.78 0.16
N TRP A 157 16.37 9.96 0.21
CA TRP A 157 15.42 8.90 0.52
C TRP A 157 15.49 7.74 -0.49
N ASN A 158 15.43 8.04 -1.80
CA ASN A 158 15.54 7.02 -2.84
C ASN A 158 16.91 6.31 -2.79
N ALA A 159 17.98 7.04 -2.47
CA ALA A 159 19.29 6.44 -2.31
C ALA A 159 19.34 5.38 -1.21
N LEU A 160 18.73 5.66 -0.06
CA LEU A 160 18.77 4.75 1.10
C LEU A 160 17.72 3.62 1.04
N PHE A 161 16.55 3.89 0.44
CA PHE A 161 15.38 3.02 0.57
C PHE A 161 14.76 2.59 -0.76
N GLY A 162 15.25 3.09 -1.90
CA GLY A 162 14.63 2.85 -3.20
C GLY A 162 15.12 1.61 -3.94
N LEU A 163 16.13 0.89 -3.44
CA LEU A 163 16.59 -0.37 -4.04
C LEU A 163 16.04 -1.56 -3.26
N GLU A 164 15.20 -2.35 -3.92
CA GLU A 164 14.59 -3.54 -3.37
C GLU A 164 15.64 -4.58 -2.93
N GLY A 165 15.40 -5.27 -1.81
CA GLY A 165 16.36 -6.20 -1.21
C GLY A 165 17.62 -5.56 -0.60
N LYS A 166 17.83 -4.25 -0.77
CA LYS A 166 19.00 -3.50 -0.28
C LYS A 166 18.62 -2.21 0.48
N LYS A 167 17.41 -2.16 1.04
CA LYS A 167 16.93 -1.02 1.84
C LYS A 167 17.76 -0.87 3.11
N THR A 168 18.13 0.37 3.44
CA THR A 168 18.89 0.67 4.66
C THR A 168 18.08 0.28 5.89
N SER A 169 18.72 -0.47 6.80
CA SER A 169 18.12 -0.98 8.04
C SER A 169 19.02 -0.72 9.25
N ALA A 170 18.47 -0.86 10.46
CA ALA A 170 19.21 -0.65 11.70
C ALA A 170 20.51 -1.48 11.75
N GLY A 171 21.57 -0.88 12.30
CA GLY A 171 22.88 -1.52 12.46
C GLY A 171 23.76 -1.57 11.21
N GLN A 172 23.22 -1.33 10.01
CA GLN A 172 24.01 -1.25 8.78
C GLN A 172 24.93 -0.03 8.75
N TRP A 173 26.02 -0.13 8.00
CA TRP A 173 26.96 0.96 7.77
C TRP A 173 26.66 1.69 6.46
N ILE A 174 26.49 3.00 6.55
CA ILE A 174 26.21 3.88 5.41
C ILE A 174 27.34 4.89 5.27
N LEU A 175 27.87 5.06 4.07
CA LEU A 175 28.82 6.13 3.76
C LEU A 175 28.13 7.26 3.02
N THR A 176 28.30 8.49 3.49
CA THR A 176 27.81 9.70 2.82
C THR A 176 28.97 10.64 2.49
N GLN A 177 28.86 11.40 1.40
CA GLN A 177 29.96 12.23 0.91
C GLN A 177 29.64 13.72 0.98
N GLY A 178 30.39 14.48 1.75
CA GLY A 178 30.29 15.93 1.84
C GLY A 178 29.13 16.43 2.71
N THR A 179 28.86 17.74 2.59
CA THR A 179 27.86 18.47 3.37
C THR A 179 26.84 19.18 2.46
N GLY A 180 26.57 18.63 1.29
CA GLY A 180 25.50 19.13 0.39
C GLY A 180 24.11 18.72 0.89
N GLY A 181 23.04 19.18 0.24
CA GLY A 181 21.67 18.88 0.68
C GLY A 181 21.39 17.37 0.81
N VAL A 182 21.65 16.59 -0.25
CA VAL A 182 21.52 15.11 -0.25
C VAL A 182 22.38 14.50 0.86
N SER A 183 23.60 15.04 1.01
CA SER A 183 24.54 14.89 2.11
C SER A 183 23.91 14.73 3.48
N LEU A 184 23.34 15.85 3.88
CA LEU A 184 22.80 16.10 5.21
C LEU A 184 21.49 15.34 5.43
N PHE A 185 20.63 15.21 4.41
CA PHE A 185 19.44 14.36 4.50
C PHE A 185 19.79 12.88 4.65
N ALA A 186 20.76 12.38 3.89
CA ALA A 186 21.17 10.98 3.98
C ALA A 186 21.70 10.61 5.37
N VAL A 187 22.48 11.50 6.01
CA VAL A 187 22.92 11.32 7.41
C VAL A 187 21.69 11.21 8.31
N GLN A 188 20.79 12.19 8.27
CA GLN A 188 19.62 12.24 9.15
C GLN A 188 18.69 11.03 8.96
N PHE A 189 18.38 10.65 7.72
CA PHE A 189 17.53 9.49 7.43
C PHE A 189 18.19 8.18 7.86
N ALA A 190 19.47 7.99 7.60
CA ALA A 190 20.20 6.80 8.05
C ALA A 190 20.21 6.70 9.57
N LYS A 191 20.45 7.82 10.28
CA LYS A 191 20.39 7.84 11.76
C LYS A 191 18.98 7.59 12.29
N ALA A 192 17.95 8.11 11.64
CA ALA A 192 16.56 7.91 12.04
C ALA A 192 16.14 6.43 12.02
N VAL A 193 16.68 5.62 11.09
CA VAL A 193 16.43 4.17 11.01
C VAL A 193 17.41 3.32 11.82
N GLY A 194 18.27 3.94 12.63
CA GLY A 194 19.23 3.25 13.49
C GLY A 194 20.47 2.72 12.77
N ALA A 195 20.78 3.21 11.57
CA ALA A 195 22.02 2.87 10.87
C ALA A 195 23.22 3.64 11.45
N ARG A 196 24.42 3.15 11.15
CA ARG A 196 25.72 3.76 11.50
C ARG A 196 26.26 4.47 10.28
N VAL A 197 26.76 5.69 10.46
CA VAL A 197 27.12 6.59 9.36
C VAL A 197 28.60 6.96 9.41
N ILE A 198 29.29 6.74 8.30
CA ILE A 198 30.61 7.30 8.01
C ILE A 198 30.39 8.45 7.02
N ALA A 199 30.75 9.67 7.38
CA ALA A 199 30.66 10.81 6.47
C ALA A 199 32.04 11.26 6.01
N THR A 200 32.21 11.63 4.74
CA THR A 200 33.45 12.26 4.25
C THR A 200 33.27 13.77 4.09
N THR A 201 34.32 14.57 4.27
CA THR A 201 34.26 16.02 4.07
C THR A 201 35.62 16.63 3.74
N SER A 202 35.64 17.92 3.37
CA SER A 202 36.87 18.65 2.98
C SER A 202 37.49 19.51 4.08
N SER A 203 36.75 19.86 5.13
CA SER A 203 37.25 20.72 6.20
C SER A 203 36.74 20.30 7.57
N ASP A 204 37.46 20.69 8.60
CA ASP A 204 37.11 20.37 9.98
C ASP A 204 35.86 21.15 10.42
N GLU A 205 35.61 22.36 9.90
CA GLU A 205 34.36 23.08 10.23
C GLU A 205 33.12 22.34 9.71
N LYS A 206 33.22 21.77 8.50
CA LYS A 206 32.16 20.95 7.92
C LYS A 206 31.98 19.63 8.66
N ALA A 207 33.04 19.08 9.26
CA ALA A 207 32.97 17.90 10.10
C ALA A 207 32.08 18.15 11.33
N GLU A 208 32.16 19.32 11.95
CA GLU A 208 31.31 19.66 13.10
C GLU A 208 29.80 19.73 12.76
N ILE A 209 29.44 19.97 11.51
CA ILE A 209 28.04 19.88 11.05
C ILE A 209 27.60 18.42 11.01
N LEU A 210 28.39 17.55 10.38
CA LEU A 210 28.10 16.12 10.25
C LEU A 210 28.03 15.43 11.62
N LYS A 211 28.90 15.84 12.55
CA LYS A 211 28.90 15.35 13.94
C LYS A 211 27.62 15.71 14.67
N ARG A 212 27.14 16.97 14.52
CA ARG A 212 25.87 17.42 15.11
C ARG A 212 24.66 16.68 14.54
N LEU A 213 24.72 16.26 13.29
CA LEU A 213 23.67 15.43 12.65
C LEU A 213 23.78 13.93 13.00
N GLY A 214 24.76 13.53 13.80
CA GLY A 214 24.88 12.17 14.32
C GLY A 214 25.73 11.22 13.49
N ALA A 215 26.59 11.71 12.59
CA ALA A 215 27.58 10.85 11.93
C ALA A 215 28.52 10.21 12.96
N ASP A 216 28.66 8.88 12.91
CA ASP A 216 29.44 8.10 13.88
C ASP A 216 30.95 8.26 13.65
N HIS A 217 31.36 8.33 12.39
CA HIS A 217 32.73 8.64 12.00
C HIS A 217 32.76 9.66 10.87
N ILE A 218 33.81 10.49 10.86
CA ILE A 218 33.99 11.53 9.85
C ILE A 218 35.42 11.46 9.32
N ILE A 219 35.56 11.38 8.00
CA ILE A 219 36.85 11.34 7.31
C ILE A 219 37.05 12.63 6.54
N ASN A 220 38.11 13.38 6.88
CA ASN A 220 38.53 14.51 6.06
C ASN A 220 39.35 13.98 4.88
N TYR A 221 38.75 13.92 3.69
CA TYR A 221 39.37 13.30 2.51
C TYR A 221 40.59 14.07 1.97
N ARG A 222 40.81 15.33 2.40
CA ARG A 222 42.02 16.08 2.06
C ARG A 222 43.21 15.65 2.91
N LYS A 223 42.96 15.17 4.14
CA LYS A 223 43.98 14.65 5.05
C LYS A 223 44.18 13.13 4.87
N THR A 224 43.14 12.44 4.42
CA THR A 224 43.13 10.99 4.20
C THR A 224 42.72 10.73 2.76
N THR A 225 43.69 10.67 1.86
CA THR A 225 43.44 10.54 0.41
C THR A 225 42.92 9.15 0.03
N ASP A 226 43.27 8.12 0.80
CA ASP A 226 42.79 6.74 0.72
C ASP A 226 41.55 6.48 1.61
N TRP A 227 40.63 7.45 1.64
CA TRP A 227 39.49 7.44 2.55
C TRP A 227 38.58 6.21 2.42
N GLY A 228 38.53 5.56 1.26
CA GLY A 228 37.74 4.34 1.05
C GLY A 228 38.29 3.16 1.86
N VAL A 229 39.61 3.00 1.89
CA VAL A 229 40.31 2.01 2.72
C VAL A 229 40.13 2.36 4.19
N ALA A 230 40.25 3.64 4.55
CA ALA A 230 40.02 4.10 5.92
C ALA A 230 38.58 3.81 6.39
N ALA A 231 37.57 4.07 5.55
CA ALA A 231 36.18 3.77 5.83
C ALA A 231 35.96 2.27 6.05
N LYS A 232 36.55 1.42 5.21
CA LYS A 232 36.48 -0.04 5.36
C LYS A 232 37.10 -0.53 6.67
N ARG A 233 38.19 0.10 7.13
CA ARG A 233 38.79 -0.20 8.45
C ARG A 233 37.87 0.17 9.61
N LEU A 234 37.16 1.29 9.53
CA LEU A 234 36.21 1.73 10.57
C LEU A 234 35.04 0.74 10.75
N THR A 235 34.71 -0.05 9.73
CA THR A 235 33.69 -1.10 9.83
C THR A 235 34.27 -2.48 10.19
N GLY A 236 35.50 -2.54 10.71
CA GLY A 236 36.17 -3.79 11.07
C GLY A 236 36.69 -4.58 9.87
N GLY A 237 36.87 -3.92 8.71
CA GLY A 237 37.35 -4.52 7.46
C GLY A 237 36.24 -5.03 6.54
N GLY A 238 34.99 -5.09 7.01
CA GLY A 238 33.85 -5.61 6.24
C GLY A 238 33.42 -4.71 5.08
N GLY A 239 33.65 -3.40 5.19
CA GLY A 239 33.12 -2.37 4.27
C GLY A 239 31.76 -1.83 4.73
N VAL A 240 31.26 -0.81 4.02
CA VAL A 240 29.92 -0.24 4.24
C VAL A 240 28.86 -0.94 3.40
N ASP A 241 27.64 -1.07 3.91
CA ASP A 241 26.51 -1.67 3.20
C ASP A 241 26.09 -0.84 1.98
N LEU A 242 26.12 0.49 2.11
CA LEU A 242 25.70 1.42 1.08
C LEU A 242 26.55 2.69 1.08
N VAL A 243 26.93 3.16 -0.12
CA VAL A 243 27.55 4.47 -0.35
C VAL A 243 26.57 5.38 -1.08
N VAL A 244 26.31 6.56 -0.51
CA VAL A 244 25.65 7.68 -1.21
C VAL A 244 26.73 8.48 -1.93
N GLU A 245 26.93 8.16 -3.21
CA GLU A 245 27.96 8.72 -4.09
C GLU A 245 27.47 10.04 -4.71
N ILE A 246 28.16 11.13 -4.38
CA ILE A 246 27.78 12.51 -4.73
C ILE A 246 28.75 13.11 -5.74
N ALA A 247 30.04 12.82 -5.60
CA ALA A 247 31.10 13.49 -6.35
C ALA A 247 31.37 12.85 -7.72
N GLY A 248 30.94 11.62 -7.95
CA GLY A 248 30.99 10.94 -9.24
C GLY A 248 32.40 10.45 -9.58
N ASN A 249 32.87 10.73 -10.80
CA ASN A 249 34.11 10.14 -11.34
C ASN A 249 35.34 10.32 -10.43
N SER A 250 35.42 11.45 -9.74
CA SER A 250 36.56 11.77 -8.85
C SER A 250 36.67 10.89 -7.59
N THR A 251 35.59 10.23 -7.18
CA THR A 251 35.47 9.52 -5.89
C THR A 251 35.04 8.07 -6.02
N LEU A 252 34.50 7.68 -7.19
CA LEU A 252 33.86 6.38 -7.38
C LEU A 252 34.77 5.19 -7.05
N LYS A 253 36.07 5.27 -7.36
CA LYS A 253 37.05 4.22 -7.02
C LYS A 253 37.22 4.02 -5.52
N GLN A 254 37.22 5.11 -4.75
CA GLN A 254 37.28 5.04 -3.29
C GLN A 254 35.95 4.57 -2.69
N SER A 255 34.81 4.92 -3.30
CA SER A 255 33.50 4.37 -2.91
C SER A 255 33.46 2.85 -3.06
N VAL A 256 33.95 2.31 -4.18
CA VAL A 256 34.09 0.87 -4.39
C VAL A 256 35.09 0.25 -3.40
N ALA A 257 36.20 0.94 -3.08
CA ALA A 257 37.14 0.44 -2.08
C ALA A 257 36.52 0.38 -0.66
N SER A 258 35.53 1.23 -0.36
CA SER A 258 34.85 1.28 0.93
C SER A 258 33.71 0.28 1.09
N VAL A 259 33.09 -0.15 -0.02
CA VAL A 259 31.87 -0.95 0.01
C VAL A 259 32.17 -2.39 0.43
N LYS A 260 31.22 -3.01 1.12
CA LYS A 260 31.29 -4.43 1.47
C LYS A 260 31.08 -5.33 0.25
N LEU A 261 31.44 -6.60 0.38
CA LEU A 261 31.05 -7.63 -0.59
C LEU A 261 29.52 -7.64 -0.72
N ASP A 262 29.00 -7.56 -1.94
CA ASP A 262 27.56 -7.48 -2.22
C ASP A 262 26.88 -6.22 -1.61
N GLY A 263 27.63 -5.12 -1.47
CA GLY A 263 27.09 -3.82 -1.10
C GLY A 263 26.67 -2.96 -2.30
N THR A 264 26.15 -1.76 -2.00
CA THR A 264 25.56 -0.87 -3.03
C THR A 264 26.27 0.47 -3.08
N VAL A 265 26.58 0.96 -4.29
CA VAL A 265 27.02 2.33 -4.54
C VAL A 265 25.92 3.05 -5.31
N VAL A 266 25.28 4.03 -4.68
CA VAL A 266 24.18 4.80 -5.25
C VAL A 266 24.67 6.17 -5.71
N THR A 267 24.75 6.36 -7.02
CA THR A 267 25.18 7.61 -7.66
C THR A 267 24.02 8.58 -7.77
N ALA A 268 24.08 9.66 -7.00
CA ALA A 268 23.10 10.75 -7.01
C ALA A 268 23.56 11.97 -7.82
N GLY A 269 24.85 12.07 -8.17
CA GLY A 269 25.39 13.20 -8.92
C GLY A 269 26.86 13.08 -9.29
N PHE A 270 27.41 14.19 -9.78
CA PHE A 270 28.79 14.32 -10.29
C PHE A 270 29.46 15.60 -9.75
N ALA A 271 29.24 15.94 -8.47
CA ALA A 271 29.69 17.21 -7.90
C ALA A 271 31.22 17.44 -7.93
N GLY A 272 32.01 16.37 -8.13
CA GLY A 272 33.46 16.43 -8.30
C GLY A 272 33.94 16.60 -9.74
N GLY A 273 33.02 16.69 -10.72
CA GLY A 273 33.35 16.89 -12.14
C GLY A 273 33.87 15.65 -12.87
N ASP A 274 34.51 15.87 -14.02
CA ASP A 274 34.86 14.82 -15.01
C ASP A 274 35.94 13.83 -14.53
N GLY A 275 36.66 14.16 -13.44
CA GLY A 275 37.50 13.20 -12.70
C GLY A 275 38.77 12.74 -13.41
N GLN A 276 39.45 13.63 -14.16
CA GLN A 276 40.55 13.26 -15.07
C GLN A 276 41.76 12.53 -14.44
N ASP A 277 41.90 12.47 -13.10
CA ASP A 277 43.14 11.98 -12.44
C ASP A 277 42.99 10.78 -11.47
N GLN A 278 41.78 10.23 -11.23
CA GLN A 278 41.56 9.21 -10.16
C GLN A 278 41.29 7.77 -10.66
N GLY A 279 41.01 7.61 -11.95
CA GLY A 279 40.63 6.32 -12.56
C GLY A 279 39.25 5.83 -12.12
N LEU A 280 38.50 5.19 -13.03
CA LEU A 280 37.19 4.62 -12.73
C LEU A 280 37.29 3.14 -12.32
N PRO A 281 36.34 2.62 -11.53
CA PRO A 281 36.19 1.17 -11.35
C PRO A 281 35.94 0.49 -12.69
N THR A 282 36.46 -0.72 -12.81
CA THR A 282 36.29 -1.61 -13.97
C THR A 282 35.14 -2.60 -13.73
N LEU A 283 34.68 -3.27 -14.79
CA LEU A 283 33.75 -4.39 -14.64
C LEU A 283 34.34 -5.54 -13.81
N LEU A 284 35.67 -5.68 -13.78
CA LEU A 284 36.35 -6.63 -12.92
C LEU A 284 36.18 -6.27 -11.43
N ASP A 285 36.24 -4.97 -11.09
CA ASP A 285 35.98 -4.52 -9.71
C ASP A 285 34.54 -4.81 -9.28
N THR A 286 33.58 -4.69 -10.21
CA THR A 286 32.19 -5.09 -9.99
C THR A 286 32.09 -6.57 -9.68
N TRP A 287 32.75 -7.43 -10.45
CA TRP A 287 32.73 -8.88 -10.21
C TRP A 287 33.45 -9.28 -8.91
N LEU A 288 34.62 -8.69 -8.62
CA LEU A 288 35.41 -9.01 -7.43
C LEU A 288 34.73 -8.60 -6.13
N SER A 289 33.97 -7.50 -6.12
CA SER A 289 33.28 -7.01 -4.92
C SER A 289 31.77 -7.31 -4.93
N LEU A 290 31.26 -7.94 -5.99
CA LEU A 290 29.83 -8.21 -6.23
C LEU A 290 28.93 -6.99 -6.00
N PHE A 291 29.46 -5.78 -6.16
CA PHE A 291 28.75 -4.57 -5.75
C PHE A 291 27.76 -4.12 -6.83
N THR A 292 26.66 -3.51 -6.41
CA THR A 292 25.68 -2.91 -7.32
C THR A 292 25.94 -1.41 -7.46
N ALA A 293 26.14 -0.92 -8.69
CA ALA A 293 26.13 0.51 -9.01
C ALA A 293 24.73 0.93 -9.50
N ARG A 294 24.11 1.94 -8.87
CA ARG A 294 22.75 2.41 -9.22
C ARG A 294 22.69 3.93 -9.34
N GLY A 295 22.14 4.44 -10.44
CA GLY A 295 21.76 5.86 -10.54
C GLY A 295 20.38 6.12 -9.92
N VAL A 296 20.19 7.28 -9.30
CA VAL A 296 18.90 7.71 -8.71
C VAL A 296 18.48 9.10 -9.18
N TRP A 297 17.16 9.32 -9.31
CA TRP A 297 16.57 10.64 -9.60
C TRP A 297 15.50 11.02 -8.54
N THR A 298 14.26 10.48 -8.60
CA THR A 298 13.15 10.61 -7.60
C THR A 298 12.28 9.32 -7.54
N GLY A 299 11.32 9.18 -6.60
CA GLY A 299 10.54 7.92 -6.33
C GLY A 299 9.15 7.79 -7.01
N CYS A 300 8.44 6.66 -6.81
CA CYS A 300 7.15 6.32 -7.46
C CYS A 300 5.94 6.46 -6.51
N THR A 301 5.11 7.49 -6.71
CA THR A 301 3.86 7.67 -5.94
C THR A 301 2.75 8.09 -6.88
N VAL A 302 1.68 7.30 -6.90
CA VAL A 302 0.51 7.51 -7.74
C VAL A 302 -0.52 8.29 -6.94
N THR A 303 -0.87 9.48 -7.42
CA THR A 303 -1.90 10.34 -6.81
C THR A 303 -3.12 10.53 -7.71
N LYS A 304 -3.11 9.94 -8.91
CA LYS A 304 -4.22 9.95 -9.86
C LYS A 304 -4.51 8.54 -10.34
N PHE A 305 -5.79 8.23 -10.55
CA PHE A 305 -6.22 6.92 -11.00
C PHE A 305 -5.61 6.53 -12.36
N GLU A 306 -5.53 7.47 -13.30
CA GLU A 306 -5.01 7.24 -14.66
C GLU A 306 -3.55 6.76 -14.71
N ASP A 307 -2.77 7.05 -13.67
CA ASP A 307 -1.35 6.70 -13.56
C ASP A 307 -1.11 5.28 -13.02
N ILE A 308 -2.15 4.61 -12.50
CA ILE A 308 -2.03 3.27 -11.89
C ILE A 308 -1.50 2.25 -12.90
N ALA A 309 -2.03 2.23 -14.13
CA ALA A 309 -1.61 1.28 -15.16
C ALA A 309 -0.11 1.42 -15.51
N THR A 310 0.36 2.66 -15.59
CA THR A 310 1.78 2.97 -15.80
C THR A 310 2.61 2.48 -14.62
N ALA A 311 2.19 2.75 -13.38
CA ALA A 311 2.89 2.29 -12.19
C ALA A 311 2.97 0.77 -12.10
N VAL A 312 1.85 0.06 -12.30
CA VAL A 312 1.77 -1.42 -12.29
C VAL A 312 2.74 -2.04 -13.29
N SER A 313 2.83 -1.49 -14.50
CA SER A 313 3.71 -2.02 -15.56
C SER A 313 5.19 -1.66 -15.39
N SER A 314 5.52 -0.66 -14.56
CA SER A 314 6.88 -0.11 -14.48
C SER A 314 7.56 -0.26 -13.11
N CYS A 315 6.80 -0.33 -12.02
CA CYS A 315 7.30 -0.25 -10.64
C CYS A 315 7.24 -1.59 -9.89
N THR A 316 8.12 -1.76 -8.89
CA THR A 316 8.02 -2.83 -7.88
C THR A 316 7.74 -2.31 -6.46
N ASP A 317 7.74 -0.99 -6.25
CA ASP A 317 7.28 -0.34 -5.02
C ASP A 317 6.34 0.80 -5.41
N ILE A 318 5.03 0.58 -5.22
CA ILE A 318 3.95 1.49 -5.66
C ILE A 318 3.26 2.01 -4.42
N THR A 319 3.14 3.33 -4.29
CA THR A 319 2.22 3.95 -3.33
C THR A 319 1.03 4.53 -4.07
N LEU A 320 -0.18 4.11 -3.71
CA LEU A 320 -1.45 4.66 -4.18
C LEU A 320 -1.97 5.62 -3.11
N SER A 321 -1.77 6.93 -3.30
CA SER A 321 -2.11 7.94 -2.30
C SER A 321 -3.33 8.74 -2.73
N ASN A 322 -4.38 8.71 -1.90
CA ASN A 322 -5.62 9.48 -2.10
C ASN A 322 -6.29 9.25 -3.46
N ILE A 323 -6.34 7.99 -3.91
CA ILE A 323 -6.90 7.65 -5.22
C ILE A 323 -8.43 7.80 -5.19
N ALA A 324 -8.96 8.65 -6.07
CA ALA A 324 -10.37 8.66 -6.41
C ALA A 324 -10.58 7.90 -7.73
N ALA A 325 -11.11 6.68 -7.64
CA ALA A 325 -11.43 5.85 -8.81
C ALA A 325 -12.73 6.34 -9.48
N PRO A 326 -12.70 6.72 -10.78
CA PRO A 326 -13.89 7.10 -11.53
C PRO A 326 -14.90 5.95 -11.66
N ALA A 327 -16.12 6.27 -12.09
CA ALA A 327 -17.15 5.25 -12.33
C ALA A 327 -16.68 4.28 -13.43
N ALA A 328 -17.04 3.00 -13.28
CA ALA A 328 -16.68 1.90 -14.16
C ALA A 328 -15.16 1.74 -14.40
N SER A 329 -14.33 2.24 -13.48
CA SER A 329 -12.88 2.24 -13.62
C SER A 329 -12.24 1.49 -12.44
N PRO A 330 -11.78 0.24 -12.64
CA PRO A 330 -11.25 -0.58 -11.56
C PRO A 330 -9.80 -0.22 -11.24
N ILE A 331 -9.42 -0.27 -9.96
CA ILE A 331 -8.00 -0.32 -9.57
C ILE A 331 -7.47 -1.71 -9.98
N ASP A 332 -6.94 -1.79 -11.20
CA ASP A 332 -6.44 -3.03 -11.80
C ASP A 332 -4.96 -3.27 -11.46
N LEU A 333 -4.71 -4.20 -10.54
CA LEU A 333 -3.39 -4.64 -10.09
C LEU A 333 -3.08 -6.06 -10.59
N GLN A 334 -3.67 -6.52 -11.69
CA GLN A 334 -3.45 -7.87 -12.19
C GLN A 334 -2.10 -8.08 -12.88
N LYS A 335 -1.46 -7.00 -13.34
CA LYS A 335 -0.20 -7.01 -14.10
C LYS A 335 1.01 -6.59 -13.27
N LEU A 336 0.92 -6.73 -11.95
CA LEU A 336 2.05 -6.46 -11.06
C LEU A 336 3.25 -7.33 -11.45
N LYS A 337 4.44 -6.73 -11.39
CA LYS A 337 5.68 -7.50 -11.52
C LYS A 337 5.84 -8.43 -10.32
N LYS A 338 6.58 -9.51 -10.52
CA LYS A 338 6.96 -10.40 -9.42
C LYS A 338 7.68 -9.60 -8.33
N GLY A 339 7.32 -9.81 -7.07
CA GLY A 339 7.92 -9.09 -5.93
C GLY A 339 7.28 -7.74 -5.61
N THR A 340 6.35 -7.23 -6.44
CA THR A 340 5.85 -5.87 -6.27
C THR A 340 5.12 -5.68 -4.93
N LYS A 341 5.48 -4.60 -4.24
CA LYS A 341 4.76 -4.05 -3.10
C LYS A 341 3.83 -2.91 -3.56
N VAL A 342 2.58 -2.94 -3.13
CA VAL A 342 1.61 -1.84 -3.28
C VAL A 342 1.19 -1.37 -1.89
N THR A 343 1.29 -0.06 -1.64
CA THR A 343 0.90 0.58 -0.39
C THR A 343 -0.26 1.54 -0.65
N PHE A 344 -1.42 1.33 -0.05
CA PHE A 344 -2.50 2.31 -0.02
C PHE A 344 -2.21 3.38 1.04
N ASP A 345 -2.32 4.65 0.66
CA ASP A 345 -2.06 5.81 1.52
C ASP A 345 -3.20 6.82 1.41
N GLY A 346 -3.48 7.55 2.49
CA GLY A 346 -4.63 8.45 2.58
C GLY A 346 -5.97 7.73 2.39
N THR A 347 -6.93 8.38 1.74
CA THR A 347 -8.27 7.80 1.51
C THR A 347 -8.47 7.44 0.04
N THR A 348 -8.65 6.14 -0.24
CA THR A 348 -9.08 5.66 -1.56
C THR A 348 -10.61 5.65 -1.61
N THR A 349 -11.21 6.20 -2.68
CA THR A 349 -12.68 6.27 -2.86
C THR A 349 -13.08 5.79 -4.25
N PHE A 350 -14.31 5.30 -4.39
CA PHE A 350 -14.88 4.86 -5.68
C PHE A 350 -16.14 5.63 -6.02
N ALA A 351 -16.20 6.17 -7.24
CA ALA A 351 -17.45 6.73 -7.76
C ALA A 351 -18.48 5.63 -8.03
N THR A 352 -19.77 5.99 -7.91
CA THR A 352 -20.88 5.05 -8.06
C THR A 352 -20.90 4.44 -9.46
N THR A 353 -20.77 3.11 -9.49
CA THR A 353 -20.87 2.25 -10.67
C THR A 353 -22.00 1.25 -10.48
N VAL A 354 -23.08 1.39 -11.25
CA VAL A 354 -24.29 0.55 -11.19
C VAL A 354 -24.12 -0.62 -12.15
N ASP A 355 -23.35 -1.63 -11.72
CA ASP A 355 -23.02 -2.81 -12.51
C ASP A 355 -22.61 -3.95 -11.56
N SER A 356 -23.31 -5.09 -11.63
CA SER A 356 -23.03 -6.25 -10.78
C SER A 356 -21.77 -7.03 -11.18
N SER A 357 -21.28 -6.84 -12.40
CA SER A 357 -20.07 -7.46 -12.93
C SER A 357 -18.81 -6.61 -12.73
N PHE A 358 -18.96 -5.38 -12.24
CA PHE A 358 -17.83 -4.50 -11.96
C PHE A 358 -17.13 -4.92 -10.66
N ASP A 359 -15.83 -5.18 -10.77
CA ASP A 359 -14.94 -5.47 -9.64
C ASP A 359 -14.05 -4.23 -9.37
N PRO A 360 -14.31 -3.44 -8.31
CA PRO A 360 -13.62 -2.17 -8.07
C PRO A 360 -12.10 -2.31 -7.85
N ILE A 361 -11.64 -3.36 -7.19
CA ILE A 361 -10.21 -3.66 -7.00
C ILE A 361 -9.95 -5.09 -7.46
N ILE A 362 -8.94 -5.28 -8.31
CA ILE A 362 -8.55 -6.61 -8.81
C ILE A 362 -7.05 -6.84 -8.59
N ILE A 363 -6.68 -7.91 -7.91
CA ILE A 363 -5.31 -8.23 -7.50
C ILE A 363 -4.92 -9.61 -8.04
N SER A 364 -3.79 -9.66 -8.75
CA SER A 364 -3.11 -10.89 -9.17
C SER A 364 -1.60 -10.71 -9.13
N GLY A 365 -0.83 -11.78 -8.93
CA GLY A 365 0.63 -11.71 -9.02
C GLY A 365 1.36 -12.78 -8.21
N THR A 366 2.69 -12.81 -8.35
CA THR A 366 3.57 -13.73 -7.64
C THR A 366 4.52 -12.97 -6.73
N ASP A 367 4.71 -13.45 -5.50
CA ASP A 367 5.57 -12.81 -4.49
C ASP A 367 5.18 -11.35 -4.19
N ILE A 368 3.91 -10.98 -4.37
CA ILE A 368 3.44 -9.60 -4.19
C ILE A 368 3.05 -9.31 -2.74
N THR A 369 3.14 -8.05 -2.34
CA THR A 369 2.64 -7.55 -1.05
C THR A 369 1.69 -6.37 -1.25
N ILE A 370 0.47 -6.45 -0.72
CA ILE A 370 -0.48 -5.33 -0.68
C ILE A 370 -0.63 -4.90 0.78
N THR A 371 -0.45 -3.61 1.07
CA THR A 371 -0.49 -3.09 2.43
C THR A 371 -1.08 -1.69 2.51
N GLY A 372 -1.35 -1.20 3.73
CA GLY A 372 -1.75 0.17 3.99
C GLY A 372 -0.73 0.97 4.80
N ALA A 373 -0.66 2.28 4.58
CA ALA A 373 0.08 3.23 5.41
C ALA A 373 -0.71 3.56 6.70
N PRO A 374 -0.06 4.04 7.78
CA PRO A 374 -0.77 4.45 8.99
C PRO A 374 -1.88 5.45 8.70
N GLY A 375 -3.10 5.17 9.16
CA GLY A 375 -4.27 6.04 8.97
C GLY A 375 -4.95 5.96 7.60
N HIS A 376 -4.44 5.15 6.65
CA HIS A 376 -5.12 4.95 5.37
C HIS A 376 -6.52 4.34 5.55
N VAL A 377 -7.40 4.62 4.58
CA VAL A 377 -8.75 4.04 4.49
C VAL A 377 -9.09 3.74 3.03
N ILE A 378 -9.68 2.59 2.76
CA ILE A 378 -10.33 2.25 1.48
C ILE A 378 -11.84 2.31 1.70
N GLU A 379 -12.49 3.33 1.13
CA GLU A 379 -13.93 3.57 1.27
C GLU A 379 -14.68 3.06 0.03
N GLY A 380 -15.52 2.04 0.23
CA GLY A 380 -16.19 1.30 -0.84
C GLY A 380 -17.46 1.93 -1.38
N ASN A 381 -17.92 3.07 -0.83
CA ASN A 381 -19.11 3.81 -1.26
C ASN A 381 -20.41 2.98 -1.15
N GLY A 382 -20.47 2.05 -0.21
CA GLY A 382 -21.56 1.09 -0.03
C GLY A 382 -22.93 1.76 0.17
N ALA A 383 -22.97 2.88 0.89
CA ALA A 383 -24.19 3.63 1.16
C ALA A 383 -24.93 4.12 -0.11
N ALA A 384 -24.22 4.28 -1.24
CA ALA A 384 -24.85 4.60 -2.52
C ALA A 384 -25.72 3.45 -3.05
N TYR A 385 -25.36 2.20 -2.70
CA TYR A 385 -25.92 0.97 -3.24
C TYR A 385 -26.94 0.30 -2.31
N TRP A 386 -26.67 0.34 -1.00
CA TRP A 386 -27.41 -0.40 0.02
C TRP A 386 -28.91 -0.13 -0.01
N ASP A 387 -29.68 -1.21 -0.11
CA ASP A 387 -31.13 -1.26 -0.23
C ASP A 387 -31.77 -2.36 0.63
N GLY A 388 -30.99 -3.01 1.49
CA GLY A 388 -31.40 -4.14 2.32
C GLY A 388 -31.67 -5.43 1.55
N LEU A 389 -31.29 -5.50 0.27
CA LEU A 389 -31.48 -6.67 -0.59
C LEU A 389 -30.16 -7.28 -1.09
N GLY A 390 -29.04 -6.56 -1.01
CA GLY A 390 -27.70 -7.12 -1.29
C GLY A 390 -27.59 -7.69 -2.70
N SER A 391 -27.02 -8.88 -2.85
CA SER A 391 -26.97 -9.61 -4.13
C SER A 391 -28.25 -10.38 -4.47
N ASN A 392 -29.23 -10.43 -3.55
CA ASN A 392 -30.49 -11.15 -3.76
C ASN A 392 -31.53 -10.37 -4.59
N GLY A 393 -31.29 -9.08 -4.87
CA GLY A 393 -32.17 -8.25 -5.69
C GLY A 393 -31.94 -6.76 -5.51
N GLY A 394 -32.90 -5.95 -5.96
CA GLY A 394 -32.81 -4.48 -5.93
C GLY A 394 -32.08 -3.90 -7.14
N GLY A 395 -31.39 -2.77 -6.96
CA GLY A 395 -30.57 -2.17 -8.01
C GLY A 395 -29.21 -2.85 -8.15
N ASP A 396 -28.58 -2.76 -9.32
CA ASP A 396 -27.25 -3.31 -9.56
C ASP A 396 -26.20 -2.64 -8.67
N LYS A 397 -25.32 -3.48 -8.12
CA LYS A 397 -24.25 -3.11 -7.17
C LYS A 397 -23.01 -3.94 -7.50
N PRO A 398 -21.79 -3.40 -7.42
CA PRO A 398 -20.58 -4.19 -7.57
C PRO A 398 -20.60 -5.40 -6.63
N ASN A 399 -20.62 -6.62 -7.19
CA ASN A 399 -20.85 -7.82 -6.38
C ASN A 399 -19.64 -8.17 -5.53
N HIS A 400 -18.42 -7.96 -6.04
CA HIS A 400 -17.18 -8.22 -5.32
C HIS A 400 -16.34 -6.95 -5.27
N PHE A 401 -16.08 -6.44 -4.06
CA PHE A 401 -15.34 -5.19 -3.90
C PHE A 401 -13.83 -5.35 -4.18
N VAL A 402 -13.24 -6.40 -3.61
CA VAL A 402 -11.83 -6.77 -3.78
C VAL A 402 -11.73 -8.19 -4.30
N VAL A 403 -11.31 -8.35 -5.56
CA VAL A 403 -11.09 -9.66 -6.17
C VAL A 403 -9.62 -10.01 -6.14
N VAL A 404 -9.25 -11.03 -5.35
CA VAL A 404 -7.90 -11.58 -5.27
C VAL A 404 -7.86 -12.90 -6.00
N LYS A 405 -7.24 -12.92 -7.17
CA LYS A 405 -7.25 -14.10 -8.03
C LYS A 405 -5.90 -14.49 -8.57
N LYS A 406 -5.66 -15.80 -8.67
CA LYS A 406 -4.46 -16.36 -9.31
C LYS A 406 -3.16 -15.81 -8.72
N THR A 407 -3.11 -15.63 -7.40
CA THR A 407 -1.89 -15.23 -6.70
C THR A 407 -1.03 -16.43 -6.33
N SER A 408 0.28 -16.24 -6.22
CA SER A 408 1.21 -17.25 -5.70
C SER A 408 2.19 -16.60 -4.72
N ASN A 409 2.24 -17.09 -3.48
CA ASN A 409 3.06 -16.55 -2.40
C ASN A 409 2.82 -15.04 -2.16
N ALA A 410 1.54 -14.64 -2.14
CA ALA A 410 1.14 -13.25 -1.96
C ALA A 410 0.83 -12.94 -0.49
N LYS A 411 0.99 -11.67 -0.11
CA LYS A 411 0.63 -11.14 1.21
C LYS A 411 -0.28 -9.94 1.08
N ILE A 412 -1.36 -9.90 1.84
CA ILE A 412 -2.24 -8.74 2.00
C ILE A 412 -2.30 -8.42 3.49
N THR A 413 -1.85 -7.25 3.90
CA THR A 413 -1.71 -6.95 5.34
C THR A 413 -2.08 -5.52 5.70
N GLY A 414 -2.62 -5.31 6.91
CA GLY A 414 -2.75 -3.98 7.46
C GLY A 414 -3.71 -3.06 6.70
N LEU A 415 -4.75 -3.59 6.05
CA LEU A 415 -5.74 -2.79 5.33
C LEU A 415 -6.92 -2.40 6.21
N ASN A 416 -7.38 -1.15 6.07
CA ASN A 416 -8.61 -0.64 6.66
C ASN A 416 -9.65 -0.40 5.56
N ILE A 417 -10.66 -1.26 5.47
CA ILE A 417 -11.72 -1.17 4.47
C ILE A 417 -13.03 -0.80 5.15
N LYS A 418 -13.76 0.14 4.55
CA LYS A 418 -15.06 0.60 5.04
C LYS A 418 -16.13 0.54 3.97
N ASN A 419 -17.35 0.29 4.43
CA ASN A 419 -18.59 0.50 3.68
C ASN A 419 -18.54 -0.05 2.26
N TRP A 420 -18.33 -1.36 2.09
CA TRP A 420 -18.30 -1.96 0.76
C TRP A 420 -19.73 -2.31 0.27
N PRO A 421 -19.96 -2.48 -1.04
CA PRO A 421 -21.31 -2.63 -1.58
C PRO A 421 -22.00 -3.95 -1.23
N VAL A 422 -21.35 -5.08 -1.52
CA VAL A 422 -21.87 -6.46 -1.36
C VAL A 422 -20.77 -7.36 -0.79
N HIS A 423 -20.13 -8.26 -1.53
CA HIS A 423 -19.06 -9.11 -0.98
C HIS A 423 -17.75 -8.30 -0.89
N CYS A 424 -17.01 -8.40 0.23
CA CYS A 424 -15.76 -7.65 0.41
C CYS A 424 -14.61 -8.31 -0.36
N PHE A 425 -14.06 -9.42 0.14
CA PHE A 425 -12.99 -10.17 -0.53
C PHE A 425 -13.53 -11.39 -1.25
N SER A 426 -13.34 -11.45 -2.58
CA SER A 426 -13.53 -12.67 -3.37
C SER A 426 -12.16 -13.26 -3.74
N MET A 427 -11.84 -14.41 -3.17
CA MET A 427 -10.51 -15.03 -3.24
C MET A 427 -10.58 -16.36 -3.99
N THR A 428 -9.98 -16.41 -5.19
CA THR A 428 -10.05 -17.59 -6.05
C THR A 428 -8.77 -17.95 -6.80
N GLY A 429 -8.43 -19.24 -6.88
CA GLY A 429 -7.24 -19.70 -7.61
C GLY A 429 -5.93 -19.27 -6.95
N ASN A 430 -5.91 -19.02 -5.64
CA ASN A 430 -4.72 -18.54 -4.94
C ASN A 430 -3.89 -19.72 -4.39
N GLN A 431 -2.57 -19.53 -4.34
CA GLN A 431 -1.64 -20.48 -3.73
C GLN A 431 -0.71 -19.78 -2.74
N ASN A 432 -0.60 -20.28 -1.51
CA ASN A 432 0.23 -19.66 -0.46
C ASN A 432 -0.10 -18.17 -0.22
N LEU A 433 -1.38 -17.85 -0.09
CA LEU A 433 -1.85 -16.49 0.18
C LEU A 433 -1.96 -16.26 1.69
N VAL A 434 -1.33 -15.20 2.20
CA VAL A 434 -1.50 -14.77 3.60
C VAL A 434 -2.22 -13.41 3.63
N VAL A 435 -3.34 -13.36 4.36
CA VAL A 435 -4.08 -12.13 4.64
C VAL A 435 -4.07 -11.89 6.16
N SER A 436 -3.65 -10.72 6.61
CA SER A 436 -3.47 -10.50 8.06
C SER A 436 -3.59 -9.06 8.52
N ASP A 437 -3.93 -8.83 9.78
CA ASP A 437 -3.97 -7.49 10.38
C ASP A 437 -4.98 -6.53 9.71
N LEU A 438 -6.12 -7.06 9.25
CA LEU A 438 -7.16 -6.29 8.55
C LEU A 438 -8.26 -5.77 9.49
N ILE A 439 -8.84 -4.63 9.12
CA ILE A 439 -10.08 -4.11 9.70
C ILE A 439 -11.08 -3.91 8.57
N LEU A 440 -12.14 -4.71 8.58
CA LEU A 440 -13.29 -4.59 7.69
C LEU A 440 -14.49 -4.07 8.48
N ASP A 441 -14.88 -2.83 8.22
CA ASP A 441 -15.94 -2.14 8.96
C ASP A 441 -17.09 -1.74 8.03
N ASN A 442 -18.14 -2.56 8.04
CA ASN A 442 -19.42 -2.28 7.37
C ASN A 442 -20.52 -1.88 8.35
N SER A 443 -20.17 -1.43 9.55
CA SER A 443 -21.12 -1.15 10.64
C SER A 443 -22.17 -0.08 10.27
N ALA A 444 -21.82 0.86 9.39
CA ALA A 444 -22.78 1.84 8.88
C ALA A 444 -23.96 1.19 8.14
N GLY A 445 -23.77 -0.03 7.64
CA GLY A 445 -24.78 -0.83 6.97
C GLY A 445 -25.81 -1.48 7.91
N ASP A 446 -25.57 -1.52 9.23
CA ASP A 446 -26.52 -2.09 10.21
C ASP A 446 -27.81 -1.28 10.29
N VAL A 447 -27.70 0.05 10.16
CA VAL A 447 -28.82 0.97 10.32
C VAL A 447 -29.66 0.95 9.04
N PRO A 448 -30.99 0.75 9.12
CA PRO A 448 -31.87 0.85 7.97
C PRO A 448 -31.79 2.23 7.29
N ASN A 449 -32.01 2.27 5.97
CA ASN A 449 -32.10 3.50 5.20
C ASN A 449 -33.46 3.61 4.49
N ASN A 450 -33.66 4.69 3.72
CA ASN A 450 -34.90 4.93 2.99
C ASN A 450 -35.22 3.90 1.89
N LYS A 451 -34.25 3.06 1.50
CA LYS A 451 -34.42 1.98 0.52
C LYS A 451 -34.67 0.61 1.19
N SER A 452 -34.14 0.37 2.40
CA SER A 452 -34.23 -0.92 3.09
C SER A 452 -35.42 -1.07 4.05
N GLY A 453 -36.15 0.02 4.33
CA GLY A 453 -37.30 0.00 5.22
C GLY A 453 -36.89 -0.26 6.67
N THR A 454 -37.25 -1.43 7.22
CA THR A 454 -36.85 -1.84 8.59
C THR A 454 -35.66 -2.79 8.61
N LYS A 455 -35.19 -3.24 7.44
CA LYS A 455 -34.01 -4.11 7.33
C LYS A 455 -32.74 -3.29 7.43
N ALA A 456 -31.65 -3.89 7.87
CA ALA A 456 -30.30 -3.33 7.72
C ALA A 456 -30.10 -2.85 6.27
N ALA A 457 -29.40 -1.72 6.09
CA ALA A 457 -29.16 -1.17 4.76
C ALA A 457 -28.26 -2.09 3.93
N ALA A 458 -27.17 -2.58 4.52
CA ALA A 458 -26.28 -3.54 3.89
C ALA A 458 -26.80 -4.97 4.04
N HIS A 459 -26.57 -5.79 3.02
CA HIS A 459 -26.95 -7.20 2.99
C HIS A 459 -26.03 -7.95 2.03
N ASN A 460 -25.77 -9.24 2.30
CA ASN A 460 -24.74 -10.04 1.60
C ASN A 460 -23.37 -9.37 1.64
N SER A 461 -23.04 -8.82 2.82
CA SER A 461 -21.81 -8.08 3.04
C SER A 461 -20.67 -8.98 3.50
N ASP A 462 -20.43 -10.10 2.84
CA ASP A 462 -19.45 -11.12 3.25
C ASP A 462 -18.05 -10.52 3.44
N GLY A 463 -17.34 -10.95 4.49
CA GLY A 463 -15.97 -10.52 4.76
C GLY A 463 -14.97 -11.16 3.80
N PHE A 464 -14.91 -12.49 3.79
CA PHE A 464 -14.02 -13.27 2.93
C PHE A 464 -14.71 -14.47 2.30
N ASP A 465 -14.83 -14.46 0.98
CA ASP A 465 -15.27 -15.57 0.16
C ASP A 465 -14.06 -16.31 -0.42
N ILE A 466 -13.85 -17.57 -0.03
CA ILE A 466 -12.75 -18.41 -0.50
C ILE A 466 -13.29 -19.50 -1.42
N SER A 467 -12.67 -19.63 -2.59
CA SER A 467 -12.97 -20.69 -3.55
C SER A 467 -11.70 -21.16 -4.25
N SER A 468 -11.65 -22.43 -4.66
CA SER A 468 -10.62 -22.99 -5.56
C SER A 468 -9.19 -22.53 -5.27
N SER A 469 -8.81 -22.46 -3.99
CA SER A 469 -7.51 -21.96 -3.53
C SER A 469 -6.84 -23.00 -2.63
N ASP A 470 -5.51 -22.96 -2.55
CA ASP A 470 -4.69 -23.88 -1.76
C ASP A 470 -3.70 -23.10 -0.88
N TYR A 471 -3.51 -23.51 0.37
CA TYR A 471 -2.67 -22.80 1.35
C TYR A 471 -3.05 -21.32 1.49
N VAL A 472 -4.26 -21.05 1.98
CA VAL A 472 -4.73 -19.69 2.31
C VAL A 472 -4.71 -19.51 3.82
N THR A 473 -4.11 -18.45 4.33
CA THR A 473 -4.11 -18.10 5.75
C THR A 473 -4.76 -16.74 5.97
N LEU A 474 -5.77 -16.67 6.84
CA LEU A 474 -6.31 -15.45 7.41
C LEU A 474 -5.87 -15.36 8.88
N ASP A 475 -5.29 -14.25 9.31
CA ASP A 475 -4.82 -14.09 10.71
C ASP A 475 -4.99 -12.67 11.27
N ASN A 476 -5.46 -12.55 12.51
CA ASN A 476 -5.61 -11.27 13.22
C ASN A 476 -6.47 -10.26 12.45
N ILE A 477 -7.72 -10.60 12.17
CA ILE A 477 -8.63 -9.78 11.34
C ILE A 477 -9.90 -9.45 12.11
N LYS A 478 -10.35 -8.21 12.01
CA LYS A 478 -11.63 -7.73 12.54
C LYS A 478 -12.63 -7.53 11.42
N VAL A 479 -13.81 -8.12 11.54
CA VAL A 479 -14.90 -8.00 10.57
C VAL A 479 -16.18 -7.60 11.30
N HIS A 480 -16.74 -6.46 10.93
CA HIS A 480 -18.12 -6.07 11.27
C HIS A 480 -18.92 -6.00 9.98
N ASN A 481 -19.86 -6.90 9.80
CA ASN A 481 -20.70 -6.99 8.61
C ASN A 481 -22.09 -7.56 8.91
N GLN A 482 -22.84 -7.92 7.85
CA GLN A 482 -24.23 -8.39 7.88
C GLN A 482 -24.40 -9.73 7.15
N ASP A 483 -23.31 -10.43 6.83
CA ASP A 483 -23.32 -11.79 6.27
C ASP A 483 -22.07 -12.57 6.76
N ASP A 484 -21.66 -13.65 6.10
CA ASP A 484 -20.55 -14.49 6.55
C ASP A 484 -19.29 -13.67 6.86
N CYS A 485 -18.69 -13.93 8.03
CA CYS A 485 -17.38 -13.36 8.36
C CYS A 485 -16.32 -13.97 7.43
N VAL A 486 -16.41 -15.28 7.24
CA VAL A 486 -15.65 -16.06 6.27
C VAL A 486 -16.55 -17.15 5.70
N ALA A 487 -16.55 -17.33 4.38
CA ALA A 487 -17.23 -18.41 3.67
C ALA A 487 -16.23 -19.18 2.79
N VAL A 488 -15.96 -20.45 3.11
CA VAL A 488 -15.11 -21.33 2.28
C VAL A 488 -15.98 -22.24 1.44
N THR A 489 -16.10 -21.93 0.15
CA THR A 489 -16.98 -22.65 -0.78
C THR A 489 -16.26 -23.78 -1.53
N SER A 490 -14.93 -23.68 -1.65
CA SER A 490 -14.04 -24.73 -2.14
C SER A 490 -12.57 -24.36 -1.86
N GLY A 491 -11.70 -25.36 -1.77
CA GLY A 491 -10.26 -25.15 -1.57
C GLY A 491 -9.64 -26.16 -0.60
N THR A 492 -8.31 -26.11 -0.50
CA THR A 492 -7.52 -27.00 0.35
C THR A 492 -6.55 -26.22 1.24
N HIS A 493 -6.21 -26.75 2.42
CA HIS A 493 -5.24 -26.13 3.35
C HIS A 493 -5.59 -24.67 3.70
N VAL A 494 -6.81 -24.41 4.14
CA VAL A 494 -7.25 -23.06 4.55
C VAL A 494 -7.13 -22.93 6.07
N THR A 495 -6.37 -21.94 6.54
CA THR A 495 -6.25 -21.61 7.96
C THR A 495 -6.88 -20.24 8.21
N VAL A 496 -7.78 -20.17 9.18
CA VAL A 496 -8.45 -18.94 9.62
C VAL A 496 -8.23 -18.82 11.11
N ASN A 497 -7.47 -17.83 11.55
CA ASN A 497 -6.98 -17.71 12.90
C ASN A 497 -7.18 -16.30 13.45
N ASN A 498 -7.36 -16.17 14.78
CA ASN A 498 -7.43 -14.87 15.45
C ASN A 498 -8.46 -13.90 14.83
N MET A 499 -9.64 -14.40 14.46
CA MET A 499 -10.71 -13.58 13.91
C MET A 499 -11.54 -12.93 15.02
N TYR A 500 -11.96 -11.69 14.80
CA TYR A 500 -13.02 -11.03 15.54
C TYR A 500 -14.17 -10.76 14.57
N CYS A 501 -15.23 -11.56 14.66
CA CYS A 501 -16.41 -11.46 13.81
C CYS A 501 -17.57 -10.86 14.61
N TYR A 502 -18.19 -9.80 14.08
CA TYR A 502 -19.31 -9.11 14.73
C TYR A 502 -20.45 -8.84 13.74
N GLY A 503 -21.70 -9.08 14.16
CA GLY A 503 -22.91 -8.71 13.41
C GLY A 503 -23.30 -9.68 12.29
N GLY A 504 -22.33 -10.37 11.68
CA GLY A 504 -22.53 -11.19 10.49
C GLY A 504 -23.17 -12.58 10.71
N HIS A 505 -22.79 -13.55 9.87
CA HIS A 505 -23.32 -14.92 9.88
C HIS A 505 -22.31 -15.99 10.33
N GLY A 506 -21.19 -15.58 10.92
CA GLY A 506 -20.22 -16.49 11.54
C GLY A 506 -19.12 -16.98 10.61
N LEU A 507 -18.46 -18.06 11.02
CA LEU A 507 -17.39 -18.73 10.27
C LEU A 507 -17.98 -19.95 9.58
N SER A 508 -18.05 -19.91 8.25
CA SER A 508 -18.83 -20.84 7.44
C SER A 508 -17.98 -21.63 6.45
N ILE A 509 -18.27 -22.93 6.34
CA ILE A 509 -18.03 -23.72 5.13
C ILE A 509 -19.29 -23.69 4.26
N GLY A 510 -19.11 -23.40 2.98
CA GLY A 510 -20.14 -23.45 1.96
C GLY A 510 -20.81 -22.11 1.64
N SER A 511 -21.91 -22.09 0.87
CA SER A 511 -22.64 -23.30 0.46
C SER A 511 -21.87 -24.16 -0.53
N ILE A 512 -21.80 -25.46 -0.25
CA ILE A 512 -21.12 -26.46 -1.06
C ILE A 512 -22.08 -27.04 -2.09
N GLY A 513 -21.60 -27.29 -3.31
CA GLY A 513 -22.35 -27.95 -4.36
C GLY A 513 -23.06 -26.98 -5.32
N GLY A 514 -23.19 -27.38 -6.59
CA GLY A 514 -23.76 -26.54 -7.65
C GLY A 514 -22.80 -25.49 -8.23
N LYS A 515 -21.51 -25.52 -7.84
CA LYS A 515 -20.44 -24.64 -8.35
C LYS A 515 -19.46 -25.44 -9.22
N SER A 516 -18.51 -24.74 -9.86
CA SER A 516 -17.46 -25.37 -10.67
C SER A 516 -16.48 -26.23 -9.85
N ASN A 517 -16.29 -25.89 -8.58
CA ASN A 517 -15.54 -26.65 -7.60
C ASN A 517 -16.36 -26.75 -6.30
N ASN A 518 -16.56 -27.96 -5.82
CA ASN A 518 -17.40 -28.28 -4.66
C ASN A 518 -16.64 -29.11 -3.60
N THR A 519 -15.30 -29.02 -3.61
CA THR A 519 -14.42 -29.75 -2.71
C THR A 519 -13.81 -28.79 -1.70
N VAL A 520 -13.99 -29.11 -0.42
CA VAL A 520 -13.29 -28.50 0.71
C VAL A 520 -12.54 -29.59 1.43
N ASP A 521 -11.24 -29.40 1.66
CA ASP A 521 -10.41 -30.32 2.43
C ASP A 521 -9.37 -29.59 3.28
N ASN A 522 -9.13 -30.04 4.50
CA ASN A 522 -8.09 -29.50 5.39
C ASN A 522 -8.29 -28.00 5.68
N VAL A 523 -9.37 -27.67 6.39
CA VAL A 523 -9.69 -26.30 6.83
C VAL A 523 -9.64 -26.20 8.35
N VAL A 524 -8.95 -25.20 8.88
CA VAL A 524 -8.85 -24.95 10.32
C VAL A 524 -9.33 -23.53 10.63
N PHE A 525 -10.40 -23.42 11.41
CA PHE A 525 -10.80 -22.19 12.08
C PHE A 525 -10.29 -22.24 13.53
N SER A 526 -9.57 -21.22 14.00
CA SER A 526 -9.03 -21.25 15.35
C SER A 526 -8.89 -19.91 16.06
N ASN A 527 -8.84 -19.96 17.40
CA ASN A 527 -8.52 -18.83 18.29
C ASN A 527 -9.35 -17.56 18.02
N SER A 528 -10.63 -17.73 17.72
CA SER A 528 -11.48 -16.66 17.18
C SER A 528 -12.70 -16.38 18.05
N GLN A 529 -13.27 -15.18 17.88
CA GLN A 529 -14.47 -14.72 18.58
C GLN A 529 -15.56 -14.40 17.55
N ILE A 530 -16.78 -14.86 17.82
CA ILE A 530 -17.97 -14.60 17.01
C ILE A 530 -19.05 -14.03 17.91
N ILE A 531 -19.48 -12.80 17.63
CA ILE A 531 -20.25 -11.98 18.57
C ILE A 531 -21.46 -11.39 17.85
N LYS A 532 -22.66 -11.55 18.42
CA LYS A 532 -23.92 -10.99 17.88
C LYS A 532 -24.09 -11.27 16.40
N SER A 533 -23.80 -12.52 16.03
CA SER A 533 -23.94 -13.02 14.67
C SER A 533 -25.08 -14.01 14.63
N SER A 534 -25.64 -14.24 13.44
CA SER A 534 -26.72 -15.23 13.33
C SER A 534 -26.25 -16.65 13.60
N ASN A 535 -25.01 -16.96 13.23
CA ASN A 535 -24.42 -18.26 13.48
C ASN A 535 -23.02 -18.14 14.08
N GLY A 536 -22.61 -19.15 14.83
CA GLY A 536 -21.23 -19.34 15.24
C GLY A 536 -20.43 -20.09 14.18
N CYS A 537 -20.23 -21.40 14.39
CA CYS A 537 -19.54 -22.28 13.46
C CYS A 537 -20.55 -22.95 12.52
N ARG A 538 -20.38 -22.82 11.20
CA ARG A 538 -21.39 -23.28 10.24
C ARG A 538 -20.81 -24.12 9.09
N ILE A 539 -21.53 -25.17 8.69
CA ILE A 539 -21.29 -25.95 7.47
C ILE A 539 -22.62 -26.11 6.74
N LYS A 540 -22.71 -25.58 5.51
CA LYS A 540 -23.94 -25.61 4.70
C LYS A 540 -23.67 -26.23 3.33
N SER A 541 -24.51 -27.18 2.90
CA SER A 541 -24.46 -27.73 1.54
C SER A 541 -25.79 -27.61 0.81
N ASN A 542 -25.72 -27.30 -0.48
CA ASN A 542 -26.89 -27.11 -1.32
C ASN A 542 -27.63 -28.44 -1.57
N SER A 543 -28.93 -28.45 -1.38
CA SER A 543 -29.82 -29.59 -1.56
C SER A 543 -29.81 -30.09 -3.01
N GLY A 544 -29.73 -31.40 -3.21
CA GLY A 544 -29.74 -32.04 -4.53
C GLY A 544 -28.45 -31.88 -5.34
N THR A 545 -27.38 -31.37 -4.72
CA THR A 545 -26.08 -31.17 -5.38
C THR A 545 -25.03 -32.17 -4.91
N THR A 546 -23.82 -32.11 -5.50
CA THR A 546 -22.70 -33.02 -5.19
C THR A 546 -21.44 -32.25 -4.79
N GLY A 547 -20.60 -32.88 -3.96
CA GLY A 547 -19.37 -32.27 -3.45
C GLY A 547 -18.78 -33.02 -2.25
N SER A 548 -17.78 -32.45 -1.61
CA SER A 548 -17.17 -33.00 -0.39
C SER A 548 -16.66 -31.92 0.54
N VAL A 549 -16.80 -32.15 1.85
CA VAL A 549 -16.23 -31.37 2.95
C VAL A 549 -15.51 -32.33 3.87
N THR A 550 -14.18 -32.28 3.89
CA THR A 550 -13.36 -33.20 4.68
C THR A 550 -12.33 -32.48 5.53
N ASN A 551 -11.92 -33.08 6.65
CA ASN A 551 -10.84 -32.58 7.51
C ASN A 551 -11.03 -31.11 7.92
N VAL A 552 -12.18 -30.78 8.51
CA VAL A 552 -12.47 -29.43 8.99
C VAL A 552 -12.39 -29.39 10.50
N THR A 553 -11.61 -28.45 11.05
CA THR A 553 -11.48 -28.26 12.49
C THR A 553 -11.90 -26.85 12.89
N TYR A 554 -12.81 -26.74 13.84
CA TYR A 554 -13.09 -25.51 14.60
C TYR A 554 -12.48 -25.66 15.98
N LYS A 555 -11.50 -24.81 16.34
CA LYS A 555 -10.72 -24.96 17.58
C LYS A 555 -10.62 -23.67 18.38
N ASN A 556 -10.87 -23.72 19.68
CA ASN A 556 -10.74 -22.54 20.56
C ASN A 556 -11.54 -21.35 20.02
N ILE A 557 -12.85 -21.55 19.85
CA ILE A 557 -13.76 -20.54 19.32
C ILE A 557 -14.69 -20.09 20.44
N THR A 558 -14.79 -18.78 20.66
CA THR A 558 -15.71 -18.18 21.63
C THR A 558 -16.92 -17.58 20.91
N LEU A 559 -18.12 -18.00 21.31
CA LEU A 559 -19.39 -17.49 20.81
C LEU A 559 -20.06 -16.58 21.83
N THR A 560 -20.65 -15.47 21.40
CA THR A 560 -21.39 -14.56 22.28
C THR A 560 -22.64 -14.05 21.58
N ASP A 561 -23.80 -14.24 22.21
CA ASP A 561 -25.10 -13.72 21.77
C ASP A 561 -25.46 -14.13 20.32
N ILE A 562 -25.30 -15.41 20.01
CA ILE A 562 -25.64 -15.95 18.67
C ILE A 562 -27.16 -16.12 18.54
N ASP A 563 -27.78 -15.52 17.51
CA ASP A 563 -29.24 -15.39 17.46
C ASP A 563 -30.00 -16.54 16.76
N THR A 564 -29.32 -17.38 15.98
CA THR A 564 -29.95 -18.48 15.22
C THR A 564 -29.32 -19.83 15.55
N TYR A 565 -28.04 -20.05 15.22
CA TYR A 565 -27.38 -21.34 15.42
C TYR A 565 -25.98 -21.21 16.04
N GLY A 566 -25.78 -21.70 17.26
CA GLY A 566 -24.45 -21.79 17.88
C GLY A 566 -23.47 -22.58 17.01
N ILE A 567 -23.79 -23.86 16.78
CA ILE A 567 -23.14 -24.71 15.77
C ILE A 567 -24.19 -25.21 14.80
N ASP A 568 -23.92 -25.07 13.50
CA ASP A 568 -24.80 -25.47 12.39
C ASP A 568 -24.08 -26.39 11.41
N VAL A 569 -24.62 -27.57 11.14
CA VAL A 569 -24.18 -28.47 10.06
C VAL A 569 -25.41 -28.99 9.33
N GLN A 570 -25.72 -28.47 8.15
CA GLN A 570 -26.95 -28.82 7.43
C GLN A 570 -26.76 -29.01 5.92
N GLN A 571 -27.50 -29.98 5.37
CA GLN A 571 -27.38 -30.45 3.98
C GLN A 571 -28.62 -30.23 3.11
N ASP A 572 -29.38 -29.19 3.43
CA ASP A 572 -30.72 -28.96 2.92
C ASP A 572 -30.90 -27.53 2.35
N TYR A 573 -29.82 -26.81 2.08
CA TYR A 573 -29.86 -25.41 1.62
C TYR A 573 -30.37 -25.30 0.17
N LEU A 574 -31.33 -24.43 -0.10
CA LEU A 574 -31.80 -24.14 -1.45
C LEU A 574 -32.17 -22.65 -1.56
N ASN A 575 -31.71 -21.97 -2.61
CA ASN A 575 -32.04 -20.57 -2.91
C ASN A 575 -31.84 -19.61 -1.70
N GLY A 576 -30.79 -19.85 -0.91
CA GLY A 576 -30.42 -18.98 0.21
C GLY A 576 -31.04 -19.34 1.57
N GLY A 577 -31.80 -20.45 1.68
CA GLY A 577 -32.33 -20.89 2.97
C GLY A 577 -32.51 -22.42 3.10
N PRO A 578 -32.68 -22.93 4.34
CA PRO A 578 -32.90 -24.35 4.59
C PRO A 578 -34.29 -24.81 4.13
N THR A 579 -34.39 -26.06 3.70
CA THR A 579 -35.64 -26.70 3.25
C THR A 579 -36.24 -27.64 4.32
N GLY A 580 -35.47 -27.97 5.35
CA GLY A 580 -35.78 -28.97 6.37
C GLY A 580 -35.61 -30.42 5.89
N SER A 581 -35.19 -30.65 4.64
CA SER A 581 -35.06 -31.97 4.02
C SER A 581 -33.64 -32.17 3.48
N PRO A 582 -32.72 -32.78 4.25
CA PRO A 582 -31.34 -32.91 3.83
C PRO A 582 -31.20 -33.93 2.70
N THR A 583 -30.23 -33.67 1.81
CA THR A 583 -29.81 -34.60 0.75
C THR A 583 -28.40 -35.11 1.03
N ASN A 584 -28.00 -36.17 0.35
CA ASN A 584 -26.77 -36.90 0.65
C ASN A 584 -25.72 -36.88 -0.48
N GLY A 585 -25.85 -35.98 -1.45
CA GLY A 585 -24.90 -35.89 -2.57
C GLY A 585 -23.58 -35.19 -2.22
N VAL A 586 -23.57 -34.38 -1.15
CA VAL A 586 -22.35 -33.78 -0.59
C VAL A 586 -21.90 -34.62 0.59
N ASN A 587 -20.68 -35.16 0.56
CA ASN A 587 -20.16 -35.94 1.68
C ASN A 587 -19.48 -35.01 2.70
N ILE A 588 -19.82 -35.14 3.98
CA ILE A 588 -19.23 -34.37 5.08
C ILE A 588 -18.54 -35.35 6.03
N SER A 589 -17.23 -35.26 6.19
CA SER A 589 -16.49 -36.18 7.08
C SER A 589 -15.33 -35.55 7.82
N SER A 590 -14.97 -36.12 8.97
CA SER A 590 -13.81 -35.70 9.78
C SER A 590 -13.90 -34.22 10.13
N ILE A 591 -14.97 -33.90 10.85
CA ILE A 591 -15.30 -32.56 11.34
C ILE A 591 -15.07 -32.55 12.86
N HIS A 592 -14.19 -31.67 13.32
CA HIS A 592 -13.78 -31.63 14.72
C HIS A 592 -14.12 -30.26 15.32
N PHE A 593 -14.97 -30.24 16.34
CA PHE A 593 -15.23 -29.07 17.17
C PHE A 593 -14.51 -29.25 18.50
N VAL A 594 -13.47 -28.45 18.74
CA VAL A 594 -12.57 -28.59 19.89
C VAL A 594 -12.53 -27.27 20.66
N ASP A 595 -12.85 -27.26 21.94
CA ASP A 595 -12.86 -26.03 22.75
C ASP A 595 -13.76 -24.91 22.17
N VAL A 596 -14.94 -25.27 21.62
CA VAL A 596 -15.92 -24.30 21.13
C VAL A 596 -16.93 -23.97 22.25
N GLN A 597 -16.90 -22.74 22.76
CA GLN A 597 -17.59 -22.35 24.00
C GLN A 597 -18.41 -21.08 23.78
N GLY A 598 -19.57 -20.95 24.43
CA GLY A 598 -20.27 -19.66 24.42
C GLY A 598 -21.78 -19.68 24.60
N THR A 599 -22.44 -18.62 24.13
CA THR A 599 -23.88 -18.42 24.25
C THR A 599 -24.59 -18.25 22.91
N ALA A 600 -25.76 -18.88 22.81
CA ALA A 600 -26.81 -18.55 21.87
C ALA A 600 -27.96 -17.85 22.62
N THR A 601 -28.69 -16.96 21.96
CA THR A 601 -29.71 -16.11 22.59
C THR A 601 -30.95 -16.00 21.71
N GLY A 602 -32.12 -16.19 22.30
CA GLY A 602 -33.41 -16.07 21.61
C GLY A 602 -34.27 -17.33 21.78
N SER A 603 -35.59 -17.17 21.67
CA SER A 603 -36.55 -18.28 21.78
C SER A 603 -36.39 -19.33 20.70
N ASP A 604 -35.93 -18.91 19.53
CA ASP A 604 -35.81 -19.76 18.34
C ASP A 604 -34.35 -20.12 18.00
N ALA A 605 -33.40 -19.68 18.83
CA ALA A 605 -31.99 -20.02 18.68
C ALA A 605 -31.70 -21.45 19.16
N TYR A 606 -30.84 -22.16 18.43
CA TYR A 606 -30.31 -23.46 18.83
C TYR A 606 -28.88 -23.32 19.35
N ASN A 607 -28.54 -24.12 20.37
CA ASN A 607 -27.15 -24.34 20.76
C ASN A 607 -26.42 -25.16 19.70
N TYR A 608 -27.08 -26.19 19.17
CA TYR A 608 -26.57 -27.12 18.17
C TYR A 608 -27.66 -27.49 17.18
N TYR A 609 -27.37 -27.42 15.88
CA TYR A 609 -28.25 -27.88 14.81
C TYR A 609 -27.45 -28.72 13.82
N ILE A 610 -27.76 -30.02 13.75
CA ILE A 610 -27.09 -30.95 12.83
C ILE A 610 -28.17 -31.71 12.04
N LEU A 611 -28.20 -31.45 10.74
CA LEU A 611 -29.15 -32.01 9.79
C LEU A 611 -28.41 -32.60 8.58
N CYS A 612 -27.89 -33.80 8.77
CA CYS A 612 -27.19 -34.58 7.75
C CYS A 612 -28.14 -35.38 6.85
N GLY A 613 -27.76 -35.56 5.59
CA GLY A 613 -28.41 -36.51 4.69
C GLY A 613 -28.12 -37.96 5.09
N ASP A 614 -28.93 -38.90 4.60
CA ASP A 614 -28.74 -40.31 4.92
C ASP A 614 -27.41 -40.84 4.35
N GLY A 615 -26.54 -41.32 5.24
CA GLY A 615 -25.21 -41.85 4.91
C GLY A 615 -24.17 -40.83 4.45
N SER A 616 -24.45 -39.53 4.44
CA SER A 616 -23.50 -38.51 3.93
C SER A 616 -22.60 -37.87 4.97
N CYS A 617 -22.90 -38.05 6.27
CA CYS A 617 -22.05 -37.56 7.36
C CYS A 617 -21.30 -38.71 8.06
N SER A 618 -20.03 -38.48 8.39
CA SER A 618 -19.24 -39.39 9.23
C SER A 618 -18.23 -38.62 10.08
N ASP A 619 -17.82 -39.18 11.22
CA ASP A 619 -16.71 -38.63 12.03
C ASP A 619 -16.86 -37.12 12.35
N ILE A 620 -18.04 -36.75 12.87
CA ILE A 620 -18.28 -35.41 13.45
C ILE A 620 -18.13 -35.55 14.96
N THR A 621 -17.18 -34.82 15.54
CA THR A 621 -16.78 -34.96 16.94
C THR A 621 -16.80 -33.64 17.69
N PHE A 622 -17.05 -33.72 18.99
CA PHE A 622 -17.12 -32.60 19.91
C PHE A 622 -16.23 -32.88 21.11
N GLU A 623 -15.19 -32.08 21.29
CA GLU A 623 -14.27 -32.14 22.42
C GLU A 623 -14.32 -30.81 23.18
N ASN A 624 -14.59 -30.87 24.49
CA ASN A 624 -14.70 -29.70 25.37
C ASN A 624 -15.55 -28.55 24.76
N THR A 625 -16.63 -28.90 24.08
CA THR A 625 -17.49 -27.95 23.37
C THR A 625 -18.81 -27.77 24.10
N LYS A 626 -19.17 -26.53 24.46
CA LYS A 626 -20.39 -26.22 25.22
C LYS A 626 -21.00 -24.87 24.83
N ILE A 627 -22.16 -24.92 24.18
CA ILE A 627 -23.00 -23.76 23.85
C ILE A 627 -24.28 -23.80 24.69
N THR A 628 -24.67 -22.67 25.26
CA THR A 628 -25.84 -22.56 26.15
C THR A 628 -26.72 -21.36 25.80
N GLY A 629 -27.94 -21.33 26.34
CA GLY A 629 -28.83 -20.15 26.27
C GLY A 629 -29.86 -20.16 25.14
N GLY A 630 -29.66 -20.95 24.08
CA GLY A 630 -30.61 -21.06 22.97
C GLY A 630 -31.94 -21.69 23.40
N GLY A 631 -33.06 -21.03 23.07
CA GLY A 631 -34.40 -21.44 23.49
C GLY A 631 -34.89 -22.78 22.91
N LYS A 632 -34.29 -23.24 21.81
CA LYS A 632 -34.59 -24.55 21.20
C LYS A 632 -33.68 -25.68 21.69
N GLY A 633 -32.64 -25.38 22.48
CA GLY A 633 -31.65 -26.37 22.89
C GLY A 633 -30.86 -26.93 21.69
N GLY A 634 -30.69 -28.25 21.63
CA GLY A 634 -30.00 -28.93 20.52
C GLY A 634 -30.95 -29.80 19.68
N SER A 635 -30.75 -29.82 18.35
CA SER A 635 -31.42 -30.74 17.41
C SER A 635 -30.40 -31.35 16.46
N CYS A 636 -30.11 -32.65 16.61
CA CYS A 636 -29.08 -33.33 15.83
C CYS A 636 -29.57 -34.70 15.37
N ASN A 637 -29.47 -34.98 14.07
CA ASN A 637 -29.65 -36.33 13.52
C ASN A 637 -28.33 -37.10 13.35
N PHE A 638 -27.19 -36.46 13.66
CA PHE A 638 -25.86 -37.05 13.70
C PHE A 638 -25.00 -36.35 14.78
N PRO A 639 -24.05 -37.06 15.45
CA PRO A 639 -23.91 -38.51 15.47
C PRO A 639 -25.13 -39.20 16.11
N ALA A 640 -25.20 -40.53 16.04
CA ALA A 640 -26.33 -41.29 16.58
C ALA A 640 -26.57 -41.08 18.10
N SER A 641 -25.56 -40.60 18.82
CA SER A 641 -25.68 -40.19 20.23
C SER A 641 -26.47 -38.90 20.45
N GLY A 642 -26.83 -38.16 19.39
CA GLY A 642 -27.48 -36.86 19.47
C GLY A 642 -26.48 -35.70 19.63
N CYS A 643 -27.01 -34.50 19.96
CA CYS A 643 -26.20 -33.31 20.20
C CYS A 643 -25.35 -33.45 21.48
N PRO A 644 -24.29 -32.63 21.63
CA PRO A 644 -23.61 -32.46 22.91
C PRO A 644 -24.60 -32.12 24.04
N ALA A 645 -24.34 -32.67 25.23
CA ALA A 645 -25.18 -32.55 26.41
C ALA A 645 -25.00 -31.24 27.19
#